data_AF-A0A0B4XNE3-F1
#
_entry.id   AF-A0A0B4XNE3-F1
#
_cell.length_a   1.000
_cell.length_b   1.000
_cell.length_c   1.000
_cell.angle_alpha   90.00
_cell.angle_beta   90.00
_cell.angle_gamma   90.00
#
_symmetry.space_group_name_H-M   'P 1'
#
loop_
_entity.id
_entity.type
_entity.pdbx_description
1 polymer ?
#
loop_
_entity_poly.entity_id
_entity_poly.type
_entity_poly.pdbx_seq_one_letter_code
_entity_poly.pdbx_strand_id
1 'polypeptide(L)'
;MTIRSLTRFPALPGLLACATLALAGCGGDSSSSRGGGEPPAPQPASTLRIGLLPDTQGGGNNVSMHPMRALLDFYAEQDVDLVLAVGDLSENATIGEYQQWRSVTDDFTDRMTILPVQGNHDIKGADQDWYEYTADLIPADAVHMPGQHGKTYALVRDNVLIIAVSYGQMPFAYEFVRDTLQQHAGSVDHILLMTHNSWVGTRYGLVREKGVDAYDISASDQRFLEVRSDYNRLFAEHDVIYIAGHEHQYSRSVLNPDYNGPFIELISGNASYKGYDNRFGESEQIQNMVMYKSNDSGATGSLDVNAAVFEITGDLMEYRAWFDTHTITANEDGMKELASPDWKLMDRFTRTAHRCDKVVFPSSIPPGNQLNMTHDKRYRTQHCESPNGDSARLLAGENNIFNRHDTRTRTNSITPGVSTAKSNMELLARYYRFLNIVHESYSPNLNNSQRVRLINVGTEDEEVEIRETTIDLKKLVSLSWTGKTADTLSDVLIVSGIQGQDGTYISARGVPKDITTDTGLTGSRGDGSENGKPPVTLPAGKVNSNWVLEDDERTDDYALEFVLPENLDPASVTLGRYDAASESWVPVADDACVSALPWDDSFLSTPPADVDPGCASSLSVVTTGTAHLWAKLDTEGRFALISR
;
A
#
# COMPACT_ATOMS: atom_id res chain seq x y z
N MET A 1 1.81 7.50 34.30
CA MET A 1 2.10 8.92 33.98
C MET A 1 0.80 9.52 33.48
N THR A 2 0.25 10.50 34.19
CA THR A 2 -1.15 10.92 34.10
C THR A 2 -1.43 11.74 32.84
N ILE A 3 -2.32 11.26 31.97
CA ILE A 3 -2.73 11.93 30.72
C ILE A 3 -3.83 12.97 31.06
N ARG A 4 -3.57 14.24 30.71
CA ARG A 4 -4.55 15.33 30.77
C ARG A 4 -5.33 15.39 29.45
N SER A 5 -6.64 15.26 29.57
CA SER A 5 -7.65 15.68 28.58
C SER A 5 -7.54 17.18 28.32
N LEU A 6 -7.59 17.60 27.05
CA LEU A 6 -7.79 18.98 26.64
C LEU A 6 -9.07 19.10 25.80
N THR A 7 -9.98 19.89 26.35
CA THR A 7 -11.31 20.26 25.86
C THR A 7 -11.27 21.47 24.92
N ARG A 8 -12.16 21.43 23.92
CA ARG A 8 -13.05 22.48 23.37
C ARG A 8 -12.53 23.93 23.22
N PHE A 9 -12.61 24.43 21.99
CA PHE A 9 -12.54 25.85 21.64
C PHE A 9 -13.86 26.60 21.95
N PRO A 10 -13.81 27.94 22.19
CA PRO A 10 -14.92 28.72 22.71
C PRO A 10 -15.80 29.33 21.61
N ALA A 11 -17.09 29.45 21.92
CA ALA A 11 -18.06 30.25 21.19
C ALA A 11 -17.94 31.74 21.54
N LEU A 12 -18.13 32.62 20.56
CA LEU A 12 -18.41 34.05 20.78
C LEU A 12 -19.84 34.40 20.29
N PRO A 13 -20.56 35.32 20.97
CA PRO A 13 -21.98 35.56 20.74
C PRO A 13 -22.30 36.85 19.98
N GLY A 14 -23.52 36.91 19.41
CA GLY A 14 -24.18 38.14 18.92
C GLY A 14 -24.72 37.95 17.49
N LEU A 15 -25.94 38.34 17.11
CA LEU A 15 -26.96 39.18 17.72
C LEU A 15 -28.32 38.77 17.12
N LEU A 16 -29.36 38.76 17.95
CA LEU A 16 -30.77 38.60 17.56
C LEU A 16 -31.24 39.81 16.72
N ALA A 17 -31.86 39.57 15.57
CA ALA A 17 -32.74 40.54 14.92
C ALA A 17 -34.04 39.85 14.50
N CYS A 18 -35.10 40.13 15.26
CA CYS A 18 -36.48 39.80 14.91
C CYS A 18 -36.94 40.66 13.72
N ALA A 19 -37.50 40.02 12.70
CA ALA A 19 -38.43 40.66 11.77
C ALA A 19 -39.60 39.71 11.52
N THR A 20 -40.70 39.98 12.21
CA THR A 20 -42.03 39.44 11.93
C THR A 20 -42.61 40.15 10.71
N LEU A 21 -43.05 39.38 9.71
CA LEU A 21 -43.99 39.82 8.69
C LEU A 21 -45.05 38.73 8.53
N ALA A 22 -46.24 39.03 9.02
CA ALA A 22 -47.46 38.26 8.82
C ALA A 22 -48.20 38.80 7.58
N LEU A 23 -48.81 37.89 6.81
CA LEU A 23 -50.04 38.01 6.00
C LEU A 23 -50.23 36.65 5.29
N ALA A 24 -51.04 35.73 5.81
CA ALA A 24 -52.50 35.60 5.62
C ALA A 24 -52.93 35.13 4.22
N GLY A 25 -53.35 33.87 4.14
CA GLY A 25 -54.60 33.43 3.49
C GLY A 25 -54.57 33.02 2.02
N CYS A 26 -54.72 31.71 1.77
CA CYS A 26 -55.87 31.14 1.04
C CYS A 26 -55.93 29.63 1.31
N GLY A 27 -57.07 29.18 1.82
CA GLY A 27 -57.37 27.77 2.04
C GLY A 27 -57.70 27.04 0.74
N GLY A 28 -57.39 25.76 0.72
CA GLY A 28 -57.85 24.79 -0.26
C GLY A 28 -57.68 23.40 0.34
N ASP A 29 -58.80 22.80 0.73
CA ASP A 29 -58.87 21.39 1.11
C ASP A 29 -58.45 20.51 -0.08
N SER A 30 -57.39 19.73 0.10
CA SER A 30 -57.16 18.53 -0.70
C SER A 30 -56.62 17.44 0.21
N SER A 31 -57.48 16.47 0.48
CA SER A 31 -57.14 15.18 1.09
C SER A 31 -56.05 14.49 0.27
N SER A 32 -54.82 14.42 0.79
CA SER A 32 -53.80 13.48 0.31
C SER A 32 -53.48 12.50 1.42
N SER A 33 -53.91 11.26 1.21
CA SER A 33 -53.51 10.07 1.94
C SER A 33 -51.99 10.07 2.17
N ARG A 34 -51.57 9.95 3.43
CA ARG A 34 -50.20 9.58 3.79
C ARG A 34 -49.96 8.15 3.31
N GLY A 35 -49.49 8.01 2.08
CA GLY A 35 -48.80 6.80 1.65
C GLY A 35 -47.47 6.76 2.40
N GLY A 36 -47.34 5.85 3.36
CA GLY A 36 -46.03 5.43 3.86
C GLY A 36 -45.34 4.71 2.70
N GLY A 37 -44.55 5.44 1.92
CA GLY A 37 -43.56 4.83 1.06
C GLY A 37 -42.38 4.42 1.94
N GLU A 38 -42.03 3.14 1.94
CA GLU A 38 -40.70 2.70 2.33
C GLU A 38 -39.66 3.60 1.65
N PRO A 39 -38.56 3.99 2.34
CA PRO A 39 -37.42 4.57 1.66
C PRO A 39 -37.05 3.65 0.49
N PRO A 40 -36.78 4.19 -0.71
CA PRO A 40 -36.30 3.37 -1.81
C PRO A 40 -35.10 2.57 -1.30
N ALA A 41 -35.09 1.26 -1.59
CA ALA A 41 -33.97 0.40 -1.27
C ALA A 41 -32.68 1.06 -1.76
N PRO A 42 -31.60 1.08 -0.96
CA PRO A 42 -30.33 1.64 -1.39
C PRO A 42 -29.96 1.05 -2.74
N GLN A 43 -29.70 1.89 -3.74
CA GLN A 43 -29.14 1.39 -4.98
C GLN A 43 -27.77 0.78 -4.66
N PRO A 44 -27.40 -0.37 -5.27
CA PRO A 44 -26.05 -0.90 -5.16
C PRO A 44 -25.07 0.21 -5.55
N ALA A 45 -24.04 0.42 -4.74
CA ALA A 45 -22.97 1.35 -5.11
C ALA A 45 -22.35 0.88 -6.43
N SER A 46 -22.02 1.81 -7.33
CA SER A 46 -21.23 1.49 -8.51
C SER A 46 -19.84 1.01 -8.09
N THR A 47 -19.29 0.10 -8.87
CA THR A 47 -17.90 -0.36 -8.71
C THR A 47 -17.05 0.39 -9.71
N LEU A 48 -16.01 1.08 -9.22
CA LEU A 48 -15.00 1.72 -10.05
C LEU A 48 -13.72 0.87 -10.04
N ARG A 49 -13.22 0.51 -11.23
CA ARG A 49 -11.96 -0.22 -11.41
C ARG A 49 -10.87 0.68 -11.97
N ILE A 50 -9.74 0.76 -11.26
CA ILE A 50 -8.62 1.62 -11.61
C ILE A 50 -7.35 0.78 -11.80
N GLY A 51 -6.83 0.70 -13.02
CA GLY A 51 -5.55 0.08 -13.36
C GLY A 51 -4.36 1.05 -13.21
N LEU A 52 -3.15 0.51 -13.01
CA LEU A 52 -1.91 1.28 -12.95
C LEU A 52 -0.98 0.91 -14.11
N LEU A 53 -0.71 1.85 -15.03
CA LEU A 53 0.27 1.67 -16.09
C LEU A 53 1.64 2.20 -15.61
N PRO A 54 2.60 1.32 -15.25
CA PRO A 54 3.96 1.73 -14.88
C PRO A 54 4.75 2.24 -16.09
N ASP A 55 6.01 2.60 -15.85
CA ASP A 55 7.02 3.03 -16.80
C ASP A 55 6.98 2.24 -18.13
N THR A 56 6.82 2.93 -19.27
CA THR A 56 6.74 2.33 -20.62
C THR A 56 7.90 2.72 -21.53
N GLN A 57 8.98 3.28 -21.00
CA GLN A 57 10.10 3.67 -21.85
C GLN A 57 10.82 2.45 -22.45
N GLY A 58 11.17 2.56 -23.73
CA GLY A 58 12.01 1.58 -24.41
C GLY A 58 13.50 1.90 -24.29
N GLY A 59 14.29 1.28 -25.17
CA GLY A 59 15.68 1.66 -25.42
C GLY A 59 15.81 2.62 -26.60
N GLY A 60 16.70 3.61 -26.50
CA GLY A 60 16.93 4.57 -27.58
C GLY A 60 15.81 5.61 -27.67
N ASN A 61 15.14 5.72 -28.82
CA ASN A 61 13.96 6.57 -29.02
C ASN A 61 12.74 5.67 -29.30
N ASN A 62 12.41 4.81 -28.35
CA ASN A 62 11.31 3.85 -28.49
C ASN A 62 10.50 3.77 -27.19
N VAL A 63 9.27 3.28 -27.34
CA VAL A 63 8.37 2.86 -26.27
C VAL A 63 8.35 1.34 -26.19
N SER A 64 8.18 0.78 -25.00
CA SER A 64 8.00 -0.66 -24.80
C SER A 64 6.58 -1.10 -25.14
N MET A 65 6.30 -1.22 -26.44
CA MET A 65 4.94 -1.42 -26.94
C MET A 65 4.36 -2.76 -26.48
N HIS A 66 5.16 -3.83 -26.42
CA HIS A 66 4.64 -5.18 -26.13
C HIS A 66 4.18 -5.39 -24.69
N PRO A 67 4.97 -5.04 -23.65
CA PRO A 67 4.49 -5.13 -22.27
C PRO A 67 3.34 -4.16 -21.99
N MET A 68 3.41 -2.94 -22.53
CA MET A 68 2.31 -1.98 -22.45
C MET A 68 1.03 -2.53 -23.06
N ARG A 69 1.11 -3.16 -24.25
CA ARG A 69 -0.04 -3.75 -24.93
C ARG A 69 -0.65 -4.89 -24.11
N ALA A 70 0.15 -5.84 -23.65
CA ALA A 70 -0.31 -6.97 -22.86
C ALA A 70 -0.99 -6.53 -21.56
N LEU A 71 -0.46 -5.49 -20.93
CA LEU A 71 -1.04 -4.90 -19.73
C LEU A 71 -2.39 -4.23 -20.00
N LEU A 72 -2.51 -3.44 -21.07
CA LEU A 72 -3.79 -2.80 -21.43
C LEU A 72 -4.84 -3.82 -21.89
N ASP A 73 -4.43 -4.90 -22.57
CA ASP A 73 -5.32 -6.01 -22.90
C ASP A 73 -5.83 -6.70 -21.61
N PHE A 74 -4.95 -6.96 -20.64
CA PHE A 74 -5.37 -7.45 -19.31
C PHE A 74 -6.37 -6.51 -18.64
N TYR A 75 -6.13 -5.20 -18.66
CA TYR A 75 -7.08 -4.23 -18.08
C TYR A 75 -8.42 -4.18 -18.79
N ALA A 76 -8.46 -4.36 -20.11
CA ALA A 76 -9.72 -4.50 -20.82
C ALA A 76 -10.45 -5.79 -20.45
N GLU A 77 -9.74 -6.89 -20.20
CA GLU A 77 -10.31 -8.16 -19.72
C GLU A 77 -10.84 -8.09 -18.28
N GLN A 78 -10.25 -7.22 -17.45
CA GLN A 78 -10.68 -6.97 -16.07
C GLN A 78 -11.75 -5.87 -15.96
N ASP A 79 -12.33 -5.41 -17.07
CA ASP A 79 -13.30 -4.31 -17.12
C ASP A 79 -12.84 -3.06 -16.35
N VAL A 80 -11.57 -2.67 -16.54
CA VAL A 80 -11.00 -1.45 -15.93
C VAL A 80 -11.61 -0.21 -16.57
N ASP A 81 -12.18 0.68 -15.75
CA ASP A 81 -12.77 1.95 -16.20
C ASP A 81 -11.72 3.03 -16.47
N LEU A 82 -10.66 3.03 -15.65
CA LEU A 82 -9.65 4.09 -15.61
C LEU A 82 -8.25 3.51 -15.45
N VAL A 83 -7.27 4.04 -16.19
CA VAL A 83 -5.85 3.68 -16.03
C VAL A 83 -5.05 4.91 -15.62
N LEU A 84 -4.27 4.80 -14.54
CA LEU A 84 -3.32 5.81 -14.11
C LEU A 84 -1.95 5.50 -14.73
N ALA A 85 -1.53 6.27 -15.73
CA ALA A 85 -0.22 6.13 -16.37
C ALA A 85 0.81 7.01 -15.66
N VAL A 86 1.67 6.37 -14.84
CA VAL A 86 2.51 7.04 -13.83
C VAL A 86 3.82 7.64 -14.36
N GLY A 87 3.84 8.01 -15.64
CA GLY A 87 4.96 8.69 -16.31
C GLY A 87 6.03 7.78 -16.88
N ASP A 88 7.02 8.43 -17.48
CA ASP A 88 8.00 7.83 -18.39
C ASP A 88 7.31 7.05 -19.51
N LEU A 89 6.39 7.75 -20.18
CA LEU A 89 5.70 7.23 -21.35
C LEU A 89 6.70 6.98 -22.50
N SER A 90 7.78 7.75 -22.51
CA SER A 90 8.83 7.80 -23.53
C SER A 90 10.22 7.81 -22.92
N GLU A 91 11.28 7.56 -23.72
CA GLU A 91 12.67 7.62 -23.26
C GLU A 91 13.29 9.01 -23.42
N ASN A 92 12.99 9.69 -24.53
CA ASN A 92 13.50 11.02 -24.86
C ASN A 92 12.42 12.03 -25.24
N ALA A 93 11.14 11.68 -25.06
CA ALA A 93 10.00 12.56 -25.35
C ALA A 93 10.01 13.12 -26.79
N THR A 94 10.43 12.30 -27.75
CA THR A 94 10.36 12.66 -29.15
C THR A 94 8.95 12.43 -29.70
N ILE A 95 8.56 13.20 -30.72
CA ILE A 95 7.30 13.01 -31.45
C ILE A 95 7.11 11.55 -31.89
N GLY A 96 8.18 10.89 -32.36
CA GLY A 96 8.11 9.49 -32.80
C GLY A 96 7.79 8.52 -31.66
N GLU A 97 8.29 8.77 -30.45
CA GLU A 97 7.95 7.97 -29.27
C GLU A 97 6.51 8.18 -28.85
N TYR A 98 6.02 9.42 -28.81
CA TYR A 98 4.61 9.66 -28.51
C TYR A 98 3.68 9.02 -29.56
N GLN A 99 4.07 9.03 -30.84
CA GLN A 99 3.34 8.30 -31.88
C GLN A 99 3.33 6.79 -31.64
N GLN A 100 4.45 6.19 -31.20
CA GLN A 100 4.49 4.77 -30.82
C GLN A 100 3.58 4.49 -29.62
N TRP A 101 3.67 5.31 -28.57
CA TRP A 101 2.83 5.17 -27.37
C TRP A 101 1.33 5.25 -27.73
N ARG A 102 0.96 6.27 -28.53
CA ARG A 102 -0.43 6.44 -29.01
C ARG A 102 -0.89 5.32 -29.91
N SER A 103 -0.01 4.73 -30.72
CA SER A 103 -0.35 3.56 -31.54
C SER A 103 -0.78 2.33 -30.73
N VAL A 104 -0.46 2.30 -29.44
CA VAL A 104 -1.00 1.30 -28.50
C VAL A 104 -2.22 1.86 -27.77
N THR A 105 -2.14 3.05 -27.15
CA THR A 105 -3.26 3.54 -26.30
C THR A 105 -4.54 3.83 -27.06
N ASP A 106 -4.44 4.31 -28.31
CA ASP A 106 -5.63 4.70 -29.08
C ASP A 106 -6.60 3.53 -29.27
N ASP A 107 -6.08 2.29 -29.31
CA ASP A 107 -6.88 1.05 -29.36
C ASP A 107 -7.74 0.81 -28.10
N PHE A 108 -7.52 1.55 -27.00
CA PHE A 108 -8.19 1.34 -25.71
C PHE A 108 -9.03 2.54 -25.25
N THR A 109 -8.87 3.71 -25.86
CA THR A 109 -9.54 4.95 -25.42
C THR A 109 -11.07 4.93 -25.53
N ASP A 110 -11.64 4.01 -26.30
CA ASP A 110 -13.09 3.76 -26.39
C ASP A 110 -13.61 2.83 -25.30
N ARG A 111 -12.71 2.11 -24.61
CA ARG A 111 -13.02 1.10 -23.57
C ARG A 111 -12.71 1.58 -22.16
N MET A 112 -11.68 2.43 -22.00
CA MET A 112 -11.23 2.93 -20.70
C MET A 112 -10.65 4.35 -20.83
N THR A 113 -10.70 5.11 -19.74
CA THR A 113 -10.02 6.42 -19.67
C THR A 113 -8.56 6.21 -19.25
N ILE A 114 -7.60 6.84 -19.92
CA ILE A 114 -6.18 6.76 -19.56
C ILE A 114 -5.73 8.14 -19.08
N LEU A 115 -5.27 8.25 -17.83
CA LEU A 115 -4.82 9.50 -17.22
C LEU A 115 -3.29 9.53 -17.17
N PRO A 116 -2.63 10.38 -17.96
CA PRO A 116 -1.17 10.48 -17.95
C PRO A 116 -0.65 11.51 -16.93
N VAL A 117 0.52 11.23 -16.38
CA VAL A 117 1.37 12.20 -15.67
C VAL A 117 2.78 12.19 -16.29
N GLN A 118 3.49 13.32 -16.30
CA GLN A 118 4.85 13.35 -16.84
C GLN A 118 5.82 12.63 -15.92
N GLY A 119 6.67 11.78 -16.48
CA GLY A 119 7.89 11.28 -15.84
C GLY A 119 9.13 12.13 -16.13
N ASN A 120 10.28 11.68 -15.63
CA ASN A 120 11.53 12.41 -15.81
C ASN A 120 12.09 12.31 -17.22
N HIS A 121 11.68 11.31 -17.99
CA HIS A 121 12.00 11.18 -19.40
C HIS A 121 11.07 12.01 -20.29
N ASP A 122 9.82 12.22 -19.87
CA ASP A 122 8.83 12.99 -20.63
C ASP A 122 9.13 14.50 -20.66
N ILE A 123 9.80 15.04 -19.63
CA ILE A 123 10.17 16.46 -19.56
C ILE A 123 11.43 16.81 -20.37
N LYS A 124 12.07 15.84 -21.04
CA LYS A 124 13.24 16.09 -21.91
C LYS A 124 12.86 16.73 -23.23
N GLY A 125 11.63 16.52 -23.68
CA GLY A 125 11.09 16.96 -24.97
C GLY A 125 10.49 18.35 -24.91
N ALA A 126 9.81 18.74 -26.00
CA ALA A 126 9.09 20.00 -26.02
C ALA A 126 7.77 19.88 -25.25
N ASP A 127 7.47 20.91 -24.46
CA ASP A 127 6.22 20.98 -23.69
C ASP A 127 4.96 20.88 -24.56
N GLN A 128 5.06 21.44 -25.77
CA GLN A 128 4.00 21.40 -26.76
C GLN A 128 3.74 19.97 -27.26
N ASP A 129 4.79 19.15 -27.44
CA ASP A 129 4.64 17.77 -27.88
C ASP A 129 3.88 16.96 -26.83
N TRP A 130 4.24 17.12 -25.53
CA TRP A 130 3.45 16.52 -24.44
C TRP A 130 1.97 16.89 -24.54
N TYR A 131 1.68 18.18 -24.68
CA TYR A 131 0.30 18.67 -24.75
C TYR A 131 -0.46 18.08 -25.95
N GLU A 132 0.15 18.09 -27.13
CA GLU A 132 -0.48 17.57 -28.37
C GLU A 132 -0.81 16.09 -28.31
N TYR A 133 -0.03 15.30 -27.56
CA TYR A 133 -0.18 13.84 -27.50
C TYR A 133 -0.90 13.31 -26.26
N THR A 134 -1.17 14.14 -25.24
CA THR A 134 -1.75 13.67 -23.97
C THR A 134 -2.97 14.47 -23.51
N ALA A 135 -3.16 15.72 -23.96
CA ALA A 135 -4.19 16.58 -23.41
C ALA A 135 -5.62 16.10 -23.72
N ASP A 136 -5.81 15.38 -24.83
CA ASP A 136 -7.10 14.80 -25.23
C ASP A 136 -7.53 13.61 -24.35
N LEU A 137 -6.57 12.99 -23.66
CA LEU A 137 -6.84 11.88 -22.73
C LEU A 137 -7.34 12.37 -21.36
N ILE A 138 -7.04 13.63 -21.01
CA ILE A 138 -7.44 14.21 -19.73
C ILE A 138 -8.88 14.72 -19.87
N PRO A 139 -9.83 14.21 -19.07
CA PRO A 139 -11.22 14.63 -19.15
C PRO A 139 -11.40 16.13 -18.94
N ALA A 140 -12.33 16.73 -19.69
CA ALA A 140 -12.58 18.17 -19.68
C ALA A 140 -13.07 18.73 -18.33
N ASP A 141 -13.57 17.86 -17.44
CA ASP A 141 -13.98 18.21 -16.08
C ASP A 141 -12.83 18.20 -15.06
N ALA A 142 -11.62 17.82 -15.48
CA ALA A 142 -10.44 17.88 -14.62
C ALA A 142 -10.11 19.33 -14.22
N VAL A 143 -9.80 19.52 -12.94
CA VAL A 143 -9.35 20.78 -12.39
C VAL A 143 -7.83 20.83 -12.47
N HIS A 144 -7.29 21.75 -13.25
CA HIS A 144 -5.86 21.89 -13.44
C HIS A 144 -5.23 22.85 -12.44
N MET A 145 -4.01 22.53 -12.00
CA MET A 145 -3.19 23.48 -11.26
C MET A 145 -2.85 24.67 -12.19
N PRO A 146 -3.00 25.94 -11.74
CA PRO A 146 -2.70 27.11 -12.56
C PRO A 146 -1.29 27.06 -13.17
N GLY A 147 -1.21 27.27 -14.49
CA GLY A 147 0.05 27.22 -15.23
C GLY A 147 0.58 25.81 -15.54
N GLN A 148 -0.14 24.75 -15.12
CA GLN A 148 0.23 23.34 -15.35
C GLN A 148 -0.90 22.55 -16.02
N HIS A 149 -1.63 23.22 -16.91
CA HIS A 149 -2.69 22.61 -17.70
C HIS A 149 -2.16 21.40 -18.48
N GLY A 150 -2.89 20.29 -18.43
CA GLY A 150 -2.51 19.02 -19.04
C GLY A 150 -1.36 18.25 -18.35
N LYS A 151 -0.91 18.68 -17.17
CA LYS A 151 0.25 18.05 -16.47
C LYS A 151 -0.01 17.74 -15.01
N THR A 152 -0.56 18.72 -14.28
CA THR A 152 -0.94 18.57 -12.87
C THR A 152 -2.40 18.96 -12.73
N TYR A 153 -3.21 18.02 -12.28
CA TYR A 153 -4.66 18.12 -12.28
C TYR A 153 -5.31 17.19 -11.26
N ALA A 154 -6.58 17.38 -11.00
CA ALA A 154 -7.38 16.51 -10.16
C ALA A 154 -8.78 16.32 -10.74
N LEU A 155 -9.39 15.17 -10.47
CA LEU A 155 -10.76 14.86 -10.85
C LEU A 155 -11.36 13.86 -9.86
N VAL A 156 -12.70 13.81 -9.83
CA VAL A 156 -13.45 12.84 -9.04
C VAL A 156 -14.14 11.86 -9.98
N ARG A 157 -14.03 10.57 -9.68
CA ARG A 157 -14.81 9.50 -10.32
C ARG A 157 -15.47 8.71 -9.20
N ASP A 158 -16.80 8.57 -9.27
CA ASP A 158 -17.62 8.06 -8.18
C ASP A 158 -17.25 8.72 -6.83
N ASN A 159 -16.79 7.94 -5.85
CA ASN A 159 -16.35 8.43 -4.54
C ASN A 159 -14.82 8.45 -4.37
N VAL A 160 -14.08 8.54 -5.48
CA VAL A 160 -12.62 8.53 -5.51
C VAL A 160 -12.08 9.85 -6.07
N LEU A 161 -11.26 10.54 -5.27
CA LEU A 161 -10.47 11.68 -5.73
C LEU A 161 -9.14 11.20 -6.28
N ILE A 162 -8.87 11.56 -7.54
CA ILE A 162 -7.60 11.29 -8.22
C ILE A 162 -6.86 12.60 -8.38
N ILE A 163 -5.61 12.66 -7.90
CA ILE A 163 -4.72 13.81 -8.03
C ILE A 163 -3.48 13.38 -8.82
N ALA A 164 -3.24 14.03 -9.95
CA ALA A 164 -2.06 13.83 -10.78
C ALA A 164 -1.07 14.97 -10.55
N VAL A 165 0.17 14.66 -10.15
CA VAL A 165 1.24 15.65 -9.99
C VAL A 165 2.43 15.30 -10.88
N SER A 166 2.70 16.14 -11.87
CA SER A 166 3.82 15.99 -12.81
C SER A 166 5.18 15.86 -12.10
N TYR A 167 6.11 15.09 -12.71
CA TYR A 167 7.49 14.96 -12.23
C TYR A 167 8.12 16.30 -11.88
N GLY A 168 8.83 16.35 -10.74
CA GLY A 168 9.49 17.56 -10.25
C GLY A 168 8.57 18.65 -9.69
N GLN A 169 7.24 18.51 -9.77
CA GLN A 169 6.29 19.53 -9.31
C GLN A 169 5.82 19.36 -7.87
N MET A 170 6.04 18.19 -7.25
CA MET A 170 5.68 17.95 -5.84
C MET A 170 6.09 19.11 -4.89
N PRO A 171 7.30 19.70 -4.97
CA PRO A 171 7.65 20.84 -4.10
C PRO A 171 6.76 22.07 -4.28
N PHE A 172 6.23 22.29 -5.49
CA PHE A 172 5.47 23.48 -5.85
C PHE A 172 3.95 23.27 -5.81
N ALA A 173 3.49 22.01 -5.80
CA ALA A 173 2.08 21.65 -5.88
C ALA A 173 1.36 21.63 -4.52
N TYR A 174 2.03 21.93 -3.40
CA TYR A 174 1.48 21.73 -2.05
C TYR A 174 0.13 22.41 -1.84
N GLU A 175 0.02 23.69 -2.18
CA GLU A 175 -1.22 24.45 -2.00
C GLU A 175 -2.36 23.87 -2.85
N PHE A 176 -2.07 23.49 -4.10
CA PHE A 176 -3.06 22.86 -4.98
C PHE A 176 -3.56 21.53 -4.42
N VAL A 177 -2.63 20.66 -3.96
CA VAL A 177 -2.98 19.36 -3.38
C VAL A 177 -3.79 19.55 -2.10
N ARG A 178 -3.35 20.42 -1.20
CA ARG A 178 -4.05 20.74 0.05
C ARG A 178 -5.46 21.24 -0.21
N ASP A 179 -5.61 22.24 -1.08
CA ASP A 179 -6.90 22.87 -1.34
C ASP A 179 -7.87 21.87 -2.01
N THR A 180 -7.35 21.01 -2.91
CA THR A 180 -8.14 19.94 -3.53
C THR A 180 -8.63 18.93 -2.49
N LEU A 181 -7.76 18.46 -1.60
CA LEU A 181 -8.14 17.53 -0.53
C LEU A 181 -9.20 18.14 0.41
N GLN A 182 -9.01 19.40 0.80
CA GLN A 182 -9.96 20.11 1.66
C GLN A 182 -11.31 20.34 1.00
N GLN A 183 -11.30 20.69 -0.29
CA GLN A 183 -12.53 20.88 -1.07
C GLN A 183 -13.36 19.60 -1.13
N HIS A 184 -12.71 18.44 -1.20
CA HIS A 184 -13.37 17.15 -1.43
C HIS A 184 -13.53 16.27 -0.18
N ALA A 185 -12.97 16.65 0.97
CA ALA A 185 -12.94 15.84 2.20
C ALA A 185 -14.30 15.29 2.69
N GLY A 186 -15.41 15.92 2.33
CA GLY A 186 -16.77 15.46 2.68
C GLY A 186 -17.53 14.78 1.55
N SER A 187 -16.88 14.53 0.41
CA SER A 187 -17.51 14.05 -0.84
C SER A 187 -16.87 12.81 -1.45
N VAL A 188 -15.73 12.37 -0.92
CA VAL A 188 -15.00 11.18 -1.39
C VAL A 188 -14.57 10.34 -0.19
N ASP A 189 -14.49 9.03 -0.39
CA ASP A 189 -14.03 8.09 0.64
C ASP A 189 -12.58 7.66 0.39
N HIS A 190 -12.14 7.73 -0.87
CA HIS A 190 -10.81 7.27 -1.29
C HIS A 190 -10.05 8.35 -2.03
N ILE A 191 -8.75 8.41 -1.78
CA ILE A 191 -7.86 9.39 -2.41
C ILE A 191 -6.64 8.66 -2.98
N LEU A 192 -6.46 8.77 -4.29
CA LEU A 192 -5.30 8.29 -5.02
C LEU A 192 -4.51 9.49 -5.55
N LEU A 193 -3.26 9.63 -5.14
CA LEU A 193 -2.35 10.63 -5.70
C LEU A 193 -1.32 9.92 -6.57
N MET A 194 -1.37 10.14 -7.88
CA MET A 194 -0.35 9.64 -8.80
C MET A 194 0.69 10.70 -9.12
N THR A 195 1.94 10.27 -9.17
CA THR A 195 3.08 11.03 -9.67
C THR A 195 4.12 10.06 -10.22
N HIS A 196 5.23 10.57 -10.73
CA HIS A 196 6.32 9.71 -11.18
C HIS A 196 7.34 9.45 -10.07
N ASN A 197 7.70 10.46 -9.27
CA ASN A 197 8.67 10.30 -8.20
C ASN A 197 8.10 9.48 -7.03
N SER A 198 8.81 8.43 -6.62
CA SER A 198 8.61 7.85 -5.29
C SER A 198 8.85 8.92 -4.19
N TRP A 199 8.10 8.83 -3.10
CA TRP A 199 8.31 9.64 -1.91
C TRP A 199 9.60 9.21 -1.20
N VAL A 200 9.71 7.92 -0.89
CA VAL A 200 10.92 7.33 -0.25
C VAL A 200 11.67 6.46 -1.23
N GLY A 201 10.97 5.53 -1.89
CA GLY A 201 11.52 4.66 -2.93
C GLY A 201 12.58 3.66 -2.45
N THR A 202 13.09 2.86 -3.39
CA THR A 202 14.10 1.82 -3.13
C THR A 202 15.41 2.12 -3.86
N ARG A 203 15.35 2.88 -4.96
CA ARG A 203 16.50 3.37 -5.73
C ARG A 203 16.47 4.88 -5.87
N TYR A 204 15.31 5.47 -6.11
CA TYR A 204 15.09 6.91 -6.13
C TYR A 204 14.24 7.32 -4.93
N GLY A 205 13.85 8.59 -4.85
CA GLY A 205 12.93 9.06 -3.81
C GLY A 205 13.13 10.52 -3.43
N LEU A 206 12.03 11.27 -3.33
CA LEU A 206 12.04 12.69 -3.01
C LEU A 206 12.73 12.99 -1.67
N VAL A 207 12.48 12.17 -0.63
CA VAL A 207 13.11 12.40 0.69
C VAL A 207 14.62 12.29 0.63
N ARG A 208 15.15 11.32 -0.13
CA ARG A 208 16.59 11.16 -0.33
C ARG A 208 17.13 12.30 -1.20
N GLU A 209 16.60 12.47 -2.41
CA GLU A 209 17.17 13.36 -3.42
C GLU A 209 17.04 14.83 -3.06
N LYS A 210 15.90 15.22 -2.48
CA LYS A 210 15.56 16.61 -2.17
C LYS A 210 15.61 16.94 -0.69
N GLY A 211 15.74 15.94 0.19
CA GLY A 211 15.90 16.13 1.62
C GLY A 211 17.34 15.89 2.09
N VAL A 212 17.87 14.70 1.82
CA VAL A 212 19.22 14.30 2.25
C VAL A 212 20.29 14.93 1.37
N ASP A 213 20.20 14.70 0.06
CA ASP A 213 21.20 15.12 -0.94
C ASP A 213 21.07 16.59 -1.35
N ALA A 214 19.97 17.22 -0.94
CA ALA A 214 19.49 18.57 -1.31
C ALA A 214 20.59 19.58 -1.66
N TYR A 215 20.39 20.33 -2.75
CA TYR A 215 21.31 21.36 -3.20
C TYR A 215 20.83 22.78 -2.87
N ASP A 216 21.74 23.64 -2.39
CA ASP A 216 21.49 25.06 -2.11
C ASP A 216 21.08 25.84 -3.38
N ILE A 217 21.57 25.40 -4.53
CA ILE A 217 21.29 26.02 -5.84
C ILE A 217 19.99 25.51 -6.48
N SER A 218 19.34 24.50 -5.91
CA SER A 218 18.10 23.92 -6.44
C SER A 218 16.89 24.52 -5.72
N ALA A 219 16.18 25.42 -6.39
CA ALA A 219 14.93 26.00 -5.85
C ALA A 219 13.89 24.92 -5.52
N SER A 220 13.87 23.82 -6.29
CA SER A 220 12.99 22.67 -6.06
C SER A 220 13.32 21.95 -4.76
N ASP A 221 14.60 21.75 -4.45
CA ASP A 221 15.02 21.05 -3.24
C ASP A 221 14.78 21.92 -2.00
N GLN A 222 15.14 23.20 -2.08
CA GLN A 222 14.86 24.15 -1.00
C GLN A 222 13.36 24.24 -0.71
N ARG A 223 12.53 24.28 -1.76
CA ARG A 223 11.08 24.28 -1.60
C ARG A 223 10.57 22.98 -1.00
N PHE A 224 11.11 21.83 -1.39
CA PHE A 224 10.70 20.53 -0.83
C PHE A 224 10.97 20.46 0.67
N LEU A 225 12.13 20.96 1.13
CA LEU A 225 12.48 21.03 2.55
C LEU A 225 11.46 21.83 3.37
N GLU A 226 10.82 22.85 2.78
CA GLU A 226 9.78 23.65 3.42
C GLU A 226 8.45 22.91 3.56
N VAL A 227 8.05 22.13 2.54
CA VAL A 227 6.69 21.55 2.48
C VAL A 227 6.61 20.07 2.85
N ARG A 228 7.74 19.34 2.94
CA ARG A 228 7.78 17.88 3.17
C ARG A 228 6.97 17.45 4.40
N SER A 229 7.21 18.08 5.55
CA SER A 229 6.52 17.71 6.80
C SER A 229 5.05 18.06 6.77
N ASP A 230 4.66 19.10 6.02
CA ASP A 230 3.26 19.45 5.82
C ASP A 230 2.56 18.46 4.90
N TYR A 231 3.23 17.96 3.85
CA TYR A 231 2.73 16.85 3.03
C TYR A 231 2.57 15.57 3.84
N ASN A 232 3.56 15.20 4.65
CA ASN A 232 3.50 14.00 5.50
C ASN A 232 2.25 14.00 6.38
N ARG A 233 1.97 15.14 7.04
CA ARG A 233 0.77 15.31 7.84
C ARG A 233 -0.49 15.27 6.98
N LEU A 234 -0.52 16.01 5.87
CA LEU A 234 -1.66 16.08 4.97
C LEU A 234 -2.05 14.70 4.40
N PHE A 235 -1.07 13.89 3.99
CA PHE A 235 -1.31 12.55 3.44
C PHE A 235 -1.82 11.57 4.49
N ALA A 236 -1.28 11.63 5.72
CA ALA A 236 -1.75 10.81 6.83
C ALA A 236 -3.17 11.22 7.27
N GLU A 237 -3.45 12.52 7.38
CA GLU A 237 -4.77 13.03 7.80
C GLU A 237 -5.89 12.68 6.81
N HIS A 238 -5.56 12.52 5.54
CA HIS A 238 -6.50 12.21 4.46
C HIS A 238 -6.39 10.77 3.93
N ASP A 239 -5.63 9.89 4.57
CA ASP A 239 -5.44 8.49 4.17
C ASP A 239 -5.09 8.28 2.68
N VAL A 240 -4.18 9.13 2.18
CA VAL A 240 -3.77 9.16 0.78
C VAL A 240 -3.01 7.88 0.42
N ILE A 241 -3.37 7.25 -0.69
CA ILE A 241 -2.50 6.29 -1.37
C ILE A 241 -1.66 7.05 -2.38
N TYR A 242 -0.37 7.13 -2.10
CA TYR A 242 0.64 7.73 -2.96
C TYR A 242 1.13 6.71 -3.98
N ILE A 243 0.97 6.98 -5.27
CA ILE A 243 1.28 6.06 -6.37
C ILE A 243 2.38 6.66 -7.22
N ALA A 244 3.44 5.88 -7.47
CA ALA A 244 4.62 6.28 -8.22
C ALA A 244 5.08 5.23 -9.24
N GLY A 245 5.86 5.68 -10.23
CA GLY A 245 6.64 4.85 -11.16
C GLY A 245 8.14 4.97 -10.86
N HIS A 246 8.95 5.26 -11.88
CA HIS A 246 10.37 5.68 -11.83
C HIS A 246 11.38 4.61 -11.41
N GLU A 247 10.96 3.67 -10.59
CA GLU A 247 11.85 2.67 -9.97
C GLU A 247 12.00 1.40 -10.83
N HIS A 248 11.13 1.19 -11.82
CA HIS A 248 11.10 -0.04 -12.66
C HIS A 248 11.04 -1.34 -11.82
N GLN A 249 10.41 -1.25 -10.65
CA GLN A 249 10.30 -2.30 -9.64
C GLN A 249 8.98 -2.13 -8.93
N TYR A 250 8.40 -3.23 -8.47
CA TYR A 250 7.19 -3.19 -7.68
C TYR A 250 7.53 -3.03 -6.20
N SER A 251 6.88 -2.10 -5.50
CA SER A 251 6.92 -2.09 -4.05
C SER A 251 5.68 -1.47 -3.41
N ARG A 252 5.36 -1.92 -2.21
CA ARG A 252 4.35 -1.35 -1.35
C ARG A 252 4.95 -1.09 0.02
N SER A 253 4.74 0.12 0.52
CA SER A 253 5.29 0.58 1.79
C SER A 253 4.24 1.30 2.62
N VAL A 254 4.36 1.15 3.94
CA VAL A 254 3.66 1.99 4.91
C VAL A 254 4.63 3.05 5.40
N LEU A 255 4.30 4.30 5.09
CA LEU A 255 5.14 5.44 5.44
C LEU A 255 4.57 6.10 6.69
N ASN A 256 5.38 6.27 7.74
CA ASN A 256 5.01 7.03 8.93
C ASN A 256 6.08 8.11 9.23
N PRO A 257 6.30 9.04 8.30
CA PRO A 257 7.29 10.09 8.48
C PRO A 257 6.82 11.09 9.54
N ASP A 258 7.75 11.54 10.37
CA ASP A 258 7.52 12.56 11.41
C ASP A 258 6.46 12.17 12.48
N TYR A 259 6.08 10.89 12.61
CA TYR A 259 5.08 10.35 13.55
C TYR A 259 3.67 10.94 13.43
N ASN A 260 3.30 11.47 12.26
CA ASN A 260 2.00 12.12 12.02
C ASN A 260 0.88 11.14 11.61
N GLY A 261 1.16 9.83 11.64
CA GLY A 261 0.25 8.79 11.17
C GLY A 261 0.73 8.17 9.86
N PRO A 262 0.29 6.94 9.55
CA PRO A 262 0.73 6.24 8.35
C PRO A 262 -0.05 6.65 7.09
N PHE A 263 0.61 6.61 5.93
CA PHE A 263 -0.02 6.57 4.61
C PHE A 263 0.69 5.52 3.73
N ILE A 264 0.07 5.12 2.63
CA ILE A 264 0.60 4.06 1.76
C ILE A 264 1.35 4.67 0.59
N GLU A 265 2.54 4.14 0.30
CA GLU A 265 3.25 4.35 -0.97
C GLU A 265 3.19 3.05 -1.78
N LEU A 266 2.79 3.17 -3.05
CA LEU A 266 2.79 2.14 -4.06
C LEU A 266 3.70 2.57 -5.21
N ILE A 267 4.65 1.71 -5.54
CA ILE A 267 5.47 1.84 -6.74
C ILE A 267 4.97 0.76 -7.70
N SER A 268 4.38 1.18 -8.82
CA SER A 268 3.48 0.35 -9.64
C SER A 268 4.16 -0.78 -10.39
N GLY A 269 5.50 -0.78 -10.48
CA GLY A 269 6.24 -1.85 -11.14
C GLY A 269 6.94 -1.40 -12.42
N ASN A 270 6.88 -2.25 -13.44
CA ASN A 270 7.55 -2.04 -14.71
C ASN A 270 6.64 -2.49 -15.87
N ALA A 271 6.64 -1.72 -16.96
CA ALA A 271 6.18 -2.17 -18.29
C ALA A 271 7.21 -1.78 -19.37
N SER A 272 8.43 -1.42 -18.94
CA SER A 272 9.52 -0.92 -19.77
C SER A 272 10.42 -2.06 -20.24
N TYR A 273 11.35 -1.76 -21.16
CA TYR A 273 12.45 -2.68 -21.52
C TYR A 273 13.67 -2.56 -20.61
N LYS A 274 13.52 -1.97 -19.44
CA LYS A 274 14.57 -1.74 -18.45
C LYS A 274 14.16 -2.35 -17.11
N GLY A 275 15.11 -2.96 -16.44
CA GLY A 275 14.98 -3.35 -15.04
C GLY A 275 16.05 -2.66 -14.21
N TYR A 276 15.77 -2.44 -12.94
CA TYR A 276 16.70 -1.80 -12.01
C TYR A 276 17.08 -2.71 -10.85
N ASP A 277 18.22 -2.39 -10.24
CA ASP A 277 18.67 -2.94 -8.96
C ASP A 277 18.10 -2.15 -7.78
N ASN A 278 17.75 -2.88 -6.70
CA ASN A 278 17.45 -2.33 -5.39
C ASN A 278 18.71 -1.73 -4.78
N ARG A 279 18.77 -0.40 -4.66
CA ARG A 279 19.97 0.27 -4.15
C ARG A 279 19.90 0.43 -2.65
N PHE A 280 18.93 1.21 -2.20
CA PHE A 280 18.80 1.61 -0.82
C PHE A 280 17.86 0.66 -0.09
N GLY A 281 16.75 0.20 -0.70
CA GLY A 281 15.75 -0.60 0.00
C GLY A 281 15.03 0.22 1.08
N GLU A 282 14.67 -0.41 2.20
CA GLU A 282 13.92 0.25 3.26
C GLU A 282 14.72 1.36 3.98
N SER A 283 14.05 2.50 4.18
CA SER A 283 14.50 3.60 5.04
C SER A 283 13.86 3.48 6.43
N GLU A 284 14.57 2.86 7.38
CA GLU A 284 14.04 2.39 8.68
C GLU A 284 13.34 3.46 9.54
N GLN A 285 13.67 4.74 9.34
CA GLN A 285 13.09 5.82 10.13
C GLN A 285 11.66 6.16 9.71
N ILE A 286 11.31 5.98 8.43
CA ILE A 286 10.07 6.51 7.86
C ILE A 286 9.26 5.48 7.07
N GLN A 287 9.85 4.33 6.74
CA GLN A 287 9.29 3.35 5.82
C GLN A 287 9.27 1.96 6.46
N ASN A 288 8.12 1.31 6.40
CA ASN A 288 8.01 -0.14 6.58
C ASN A 288 7.64 -0.74 5.23
N MET A 289 8.57 -1.48 4.62
CA MET A 289 8.33 -2.15 3.35
C MET A 289 7.53 -3.43 3.60
N VAL A 290 6.39 -3.56 2.91
CA VAL A 290 5.45 -4.68 3.10
C VAL A 290 5.31 -5.57 1.88
N MET A 291 5.68 -5.08 0.70
CA MET A 291 5.87 -5.92 -0.47
C MET A 291 6.95 -5.31 -1.38
N TYR A 292 7.74 -6.17 -2.01
CA TYR A 292 8.79 -5.77 -2.94
C TYR A 292 9.05 -6.88 -3.94
N LYS A 293 9.09 -6.54 -5.22
CA LYS A 293 9.51 -7.44 -6.29
C LYS A 293 10.27 -6.68 -7.36
N SER A 294 11.34 -7.29 -7.85
CA SER A 294 12.13 -6.75 -8.94
C SER A 294 12.67 -7.88 -9.79
N ASN A 295 12.82 -7.61 -11.08
CA ASN A 295 13.48 -8.50 -12.02
C ASN A 295 14.25 -7.65 -13.04
N ASP A 296 15.57 -7.78 -13.04
CA ASP A 296 16.46 -7.01 -13.90
C ASP A 296 17.14 -7.93 -14.91
N SER A 297 16.83 -7.73 -16.19
CA SER A 297 17.29 -8.58 -17.29
C SER A 297 18.81 -8.64 -17.41
N GLY A 298 19.53 -7.62 -16.96
CA GLY A 298 20.99 -7.65 -16.92
C GLY A 298 21.58 -8.58 -15.86
N ALA A 299 20.75 -9.19 -15.00
CA ALA A 299 21.14 -10.20 -14.01
C ALA A 299 20.40 -11.53 -14.20
N THR A 300 19.12 -11.49 -14.52
CA THR A 300 18.25 -12.68 -14.59
C THR A 300 18.02 -13.18 -16.02
N GLY A 301 18.25 -12.32 -17.03
CA GLY A 301 17.89 -12.60 -18.42
C GLY A 301 16.41 -12.34 -18.75
N SER A 302 15.61 -11.85 -17.81
CA SER A 302 14.19 -11.53 -17.99
C SER A 302 13.78 -10.24 -17.28
N LEU A 303 12.61 -9.72 -17.64
CA LEU A 303 11.94 -8.61 -16.96
C LEU A 303 10.58 -9.08 -16.46
N ASP A 304 10.04 -8.36 -15.49
CA ASP A 304 8.63 -8.49 -15.13
C ASP A 304 7.84 -7.34 -15.76
N VAL A 305 6.65 -7.66 -16.26
CA VAL A 305 5.57 -6.69 -16.48
C VAL A 305 4.62 -6.77 -15.29
N ASN A 306 4.24 -5.63 -14.72
CA ASN A 306 3.35 -5.57 -13.56
C ASN A 306 1.99 -4.98 -13.92
N ALA A 307 0.93 -5.62 -13.40
CA ALA A 307 -0.43 -5.14 -13.52
C ALA A 307 -1.01 -4.97 -12.11
N ALA A 308 -1.48 -3.77 -11.77
CA ALA A 308 -2.22 -3.56 -10.52
C ALA A 308 -3.61 -3.00 -10.80
N VAL A 309 -4.59 -3.41 -10.00
CA VAL A 309 -5.99 -2.94 -10.08
C VAL A 309 -6.50 -2.62 -8.69
N PHE A 310 -7.12 -1.44 -8.55
CA PHE A 310 -8.04 -1.14 -7.46
C PHE A 310 -9.46 -1.42 -7.93
N GLU A 311 -10.22 -2.15 -7.13
CA GLU A 311 -11.67 -2.28 -7.26
C GLU A 311 -12.31 -1.60 -6.07
N ILE A 312 -13.11 -0.56 -6.32
CA ILE A 312 -13.67 0.31 -5.28
C ILE A 312 -15.18 0.28 -5.38
N THR A 313 -15.85 -0.14 -4.31
CA THR A 313 -17.32 -0.19 -4.23
C THR A 313 -17.76 0.47 -2.93
N GLY A 314 -18.24 1.72 -3.01
CA GLY A 314 -18.53 2.51 -1.83
C GLY A 314 -17.28 2.65 -0.93
N ASP A 315 -17.41 2.35 0.35
CA ASP A 315 -16.30 2.46 1.31
C ASP A 315 -15.25 1.34 1.18
N LEU A 316 -15.53 0.27 0.44
CA LEU A 316 -14.65 -0.87 0.23
C LEU A 316 -13.66 -0.62 -0.91
N MET A 317 -12.38 -0.80 -0.63
CA MET A 317 -11.30 -0.83 -1.61
C MET A 317 -10.57 -2.17 -1.55
N GLU A 318 -10.59 -2.89 -2.66
CA GLU A 318 -9.77 -4.08 -2.89
C GLU A 318 -8.64 -3.72 -3.85
N TYR A 319 -7.42 -4.12 -3.52
CA TYR A 319 -6.25 -3.94 -4.36
C TYR A 319 -5.63 -5.30 -4.65
N ARG A 320 -5.25 -5.51 -5.91
CA ARG A 320 -4.54 -6.71 -6.37
C ARG A 320 -3.45 -6.31 -7.35
N ALA A 321 -2.30 -6.94 -7.26
CA ALA A 321 -1.21 -6.78 -8.20
C ALA A 321 -0.70 -8.13 -8.69
N TRP A 322 -0.55 -8.24 -10.01
CA TRP A 322 -0.05 -9.38 -10.74
C TRP A 322 1.27 -9.04 -11.43
N PHE A 323 1.98 -10.08 -11.84
CA PHE A 323 3.09 -9.96 -12.77
C PHE A 323 3.09 -11.10 -13.77
N ASP A 324 3.79 -10.89 -14.88
CA ASP A 324 4.32 -11.98 -15.69
C ASP A 324 5.76 -11.68 -16.09
N THR A 325 6.53 -12.74 -16.35
CA THR A 325 7.96 -12.65 -16.65
C THR A 325 8.20 -12.89 -18.14
N HIS A 326 8.97 -12.00 -18.79
CA HIS A 326 9.21 -12.06 -20.24
C HIS A 326 10.67 -11.77 -20.61
N THR A 327 11.03 -12.10 -21.85
CA THR A 327 12.40 -11.89 -22.40
C THR A 327 12.49 -10.78 -23.44
N ILE A 328 11.40 -10.03 -23.63
CA ILE A 328 11.28 -8.93 -24.60
C ILE A 328 12.08 -7.71 -24.12
N THR A 329 12.98 -7.20 -24.97
CA THR A 329 13.82 -6.02 -24.68
C THR A 329 13.82 -4.97 -25.79
N ALA A 330 13.14 -5.25 -26.91
CA ALA A 330 12.94 -4.31 -28.01
C ALA A 330 11.63 -4.62 -28.76
N ASN A 331 11.13 -3.68 -29.57
CA ASN A 331 9.89 -3.88 -30.33
C ASN A 331 10.04 -4.96 -31.41
N GLU A 332 11.24 -5.18 -31.94
CA GLU A 332 11.53 -6.19 -32.96
C GLU A 332 11.42 -7.63 -32.45
N ASP A 333 11.42 -7.83 -31.13
CA ASP A 333 11.25 -9.14 -30.49
C ASP A 333 9.84 -9.72 -30.68
N GLY A 334 8.84 -8.86 -30.92
CA GLY A 334 7.42 -9.23 -30.91
C GLY A 334 6.90 -9.53 -29.49
N MET A 335 5.63 -9.97 -29.42
CA MET A 335 4.92 -10.20 -28.15
C MET A 335 5.44 -11.39 -27.34
N LYS A 336 6.17 -12.35 -27.93
CA LYS A 336 6.74 -13.55 -27.28
C LYS A 336 5.82 -14.15 -26.18
N GLU A 337 6.30 -14.21 -24.93
CA GLU A 337 5.57 -14.74 -23.78
C GLU A 337 4.30 -13.93 -23.49
N LEU A 338 4.32 -12.62 -23.73
CA LEU A 338 3.21 -11.71 -23.52
C LEU A 338 2.12 -11.78 -24.61
N ALA A 339 2.25 -12.64 -25.61
CA ALA A 339 1.14 -12.94 -26.52
C ALA A 339 0.01 -13.74 -25.84
N SER A 340 0.32 -14.40 -24.71
CA SER A 340 -0.63 -15.14 -23.88
C SER A 340 -0.08 -15.17 -22.45
N PRO A 341 -0.10 -14.01 -21.76
CA PRO A 341 0.55 -13.86 -20.47
C PRO A 341 -0.09 -14.76 -19.40
N ASP A 342 0.74 -15.26 -18.49
CA ASP A 342 0.32 -16.05 -17.34
C ASP A 342 0.39 -15.18 -16.08
N TRP A 343 -0.65 -14.37 -15.87
CA TRP A 343 -0.69 -13.39 -14.77
C TRP A 343 -0.73 -14.06 -13.40
N LYS A 344 0.31 -13.80 -12.59
CA LYS A 344 0.48 -14.38 -11.25
C LYS A 344 0.21 -13.33 -10.18
N LEU A 345 -0.78 -13.56 -9.31
CA LEU A 345 -1.10 -12.65 -8.20
C LEU A 345 0.06 -12.65 -7.20
N MET A 346 0.68 -11.48 -7.00
CA MET A 346 1.81 -11.32 -6.11
C MET A 346 1.51 -10.42 -4.91
N ASP A 347 0.52 -9.53 -4.96
CA ASP A 347 0.19 -8.68 -3.83
C ASP A 347 -1.32 -8.44 -3.76
N ARG A 348 -1.84 -8.29 -2.55
CA ARG A 348 -3.23 -7.91 -2.30
C ARG A 348 -3.41 -7.22 -0.96
N PHE A 349 -4.41 -6.37 -0.89
CA PHE A 349 -4.99 -5.94 0.37
C PHE A 349 -6.45 -5.52 0.18
N THR A 350 -7.21 -5.57 1.26
CA THR A 350 -8.57 -5.03 1.32
C THR A 350 -8.64 -4.05 2.48
N ARG A 351 -9.22 -2.88 2.23
CA ARG A 351 -9.40 -1.86 3.26
C ARG A 351 -10.72 -1.11 3.11
N THR A 352 -11.17 -0.52 4.21
CA THR A 352 -12.30 0.42 4.26
C THR A 352 -11.89 1.72 4.96
N ALA A 353 -12.73 2.76 4.90
CA ALA A 353 -12.52 3.97 5.69
C ALA A 353 -12.58 3.70 7.22
N HIS A 354 -13.24 2.62 7.62
CA HIS A 354 -13.42 2.21 9.01
C HIS A 354 -12.61 0.97 9.33
N ARG A 355 -11.35 1.18 9.73
CA ARG A 355 -10.41 0.09 9.96
C ARG A 355 -9.41 0.37 11.07
N CYS A 356 -8.75 -0.69 11.51
CA CYS A 356 -7.57 -0.62 12.36
C CYS A 356 -6.43 -1.38 11.72
N ASP A 357 -5.30 -0.69 11.56
CA ASP A 357 -4.13 -1.21 10.87
C ASP A 357 -3.00 -1.51 11.87
N LYS A 358 -2.23 -2.56 11.61
CA LYS A 358 -1.03 -2.91 12.36
C LYS A 358 0.08 -3.37 11.42
N VAL A 359 1.25 -2.76 11.57
CA VAL A 359 2.50 -3.29 10.99
C VAL A 359 3.00 -4.44 11.86
N VAL A 360 3.22 -5.61 11.26
CA VAL A 360 3.68 -6.81 11.94
C VAL A 360 5.03 -7.24 11.39
N PHE A 361 6.03 -7.26 12.27
CA PHE A 361 7.41 -7.58 11.93
C PHE A 361 7.62 -9.08 11.72
N PRO A 362 8.60 -9.49 10.90
CA PRO A 362 8.90 -10.90 10.67
C PRO A 362 9.40 -11.60 11.95
N SER A 363 9.12 -12.88 12.10
CA SER A 363 9.50 -13.65 13.29
C SER A 363 11.01 -13.89 13.43
N SER A 364 11.78 -13.61 12.37
CA SER A 364 13.25 -13.66 12.33
C SER A 364 13.95 -12.59 13.18
N ILE A 365 13.22 -11.62 13.73
CA ILE A 365 13.81 -10.59 14.59
C ILE A 365 14.51 -11.22 15.82
N PRO A 366 15.77 -10.81 16.13
CA PRO A 366 16.51 -11.37 17.26
C PRO A 366 15.72 -11.26 18.59
N PRO A 367 15.69 -12.31 19.43
CA PRO A 367 14.92 -12.31 20.68
C PRO A 367 15.24 -11.14 21.62
N GLY A 368 16.50 -10.68 21.66
CA GLY A 368 16.93 -9.55 22.47
C GLY A 368 16.31 -8.21 22.07
N ASN A 369 15.86 -8.07 20.82
CA ASN A 369 15.24 -6.84 20.30
C ASN A 369 13.73 -6.77 20.57
N GLN A 370 13.11 -7.90 20.93
CA GLN A 370 11.67 -8.01 21.16
C GLN A 370 11.24 -7.30 22.45
N LEU A 371 12.18 -7.01 23.35
CA LEU A 371 11.94 -6.36 24.64
C LEU A 371 11.65 -4.85 24.55
N ASN A 372 11.83 -4.22 23.39
CA ASN A 372 11.75 -2.75 23.23
C ASN A 372 10.40 -2.22 22.71
N MET A 373 9.35 -3.05 22.62
CA MET A 373 7.99 -2.69 22.14
C MET A 373 7.87 -2.04 20.74
N THR A 374 8.96 -1.76 20.02
CA THR A 374 8.92 -1.13 18.69
C THR A 374 8.75 -2.13 17.54
N HIS A 375 9.21 -3.37 17.70
CA HIS A 375 9.18 -4.40 16.66
C HIS A 375 8.34 -5.59 17.15
N ASP A 376 7.05 -5.58 16.84
CA ASP A 376 6.13 -6.65 17.26
C ASP A 376 5.89 -7.62 16.11
N LYS A 377 6.29 -8.88 16.32
CA LYS A 377 6.07 -9.97 15.35
C LYS A 377 4.70 -10.63 15.45
N ARG A 378 3.92 -10.28 16.47
CA ARG A 378 2.63 -10.91 16.77
C ARG A 378 1.50 -10.20 16.04
N TYR A 379 0.49 -10.94 15.62
CA TYR A 379 -0.73 -10.37 15.03
C TYR A 379 -1.62 -9.66 16.05
N ARG A 380 -1.39 -9.87 17.35
CA ARG A 380 -2.24 -9.36 18.44
C ARG A 380 -2.57 -7.86 18.31
N THR A 381 -3.85 -7.50 18.26
CA THR A 381 -4.32 -6.11 18.16
C THR A 381 -5.09 -5.66 19.41
N GLN A 382 -5.35 -4.36 19.52
CA GLN A 382 -6.42 -3.85 20.37
C GLN A 382 -7.79 -4.13 19.73
N HIS A 383 -8.87 -3.89 20.47
CA HIS A 383 -10.22 -3.91 19.91
C HIS A 383 -10.35 -2.86 18.81
N CYS A 384 -10.81 -3.31 17.65
CA CYS A 384 -11.21 -2.48 16.52
C CYS A 384 -12.73 -2.44 16.47
N GLU A 385 -13.32 -1.26 16.52
CA GLU A 385 -14.76 -1.06 16.57
C GLU A 385 -15.31 -0.68 15.19
N SER A 386 -16.45 -1.25 14.82
CA SER A 386 -17.23 -0.85 13.66
C SER A 386 -17.98 0.46 13.93
N PRO A 387 -18.45 1.16 12.89
CA PRO A 387 -19.30 2.35 13.06
C PRO A 387 -20.58 2.11 13.88
N ASN A 388 -21.09 0.87 13.89
CA ASN A 388 -22.31 0.49 14.61
C ASN A 388 -22.02 -0.12 16.00
N GLY A 389 -20.76 -0.19 16.42
CA GLY A 389 -20.36 -0.64 17.76
C GLY A 389 -20.05 -2.14 17.88
N ASP A 390 -20.05 -2.89 16.78
CA ASP A 390 -19.47 -4.24 16.78
C ASP A 390 -17.95 -4.13 16.99
N SER A 391 -17.32 -5.15 17.56
CA SER A 391 -15.90 -5.06 17.91
C SER A 391 -15.19 -6.39 17.75
N ALA A 392 -13.94 -6.34 17.27
CA ALA A 392 -13.10 -7.51 17.10
C ALA A 392 -11.62 -7.18 17.33
N ARG A 393 -10.81 -8.21 17.59
CA ARG A 393 -9.34 -8.08 17.67
C ARG A 393 -8.66 -9.39 17.30
N LEU A 394 -7.38 -9.32 16.94
CA LEU A 394 -6.55 -10.51 16.87
C LEU A 394 -5.95 -10.77 18.26
N LEU A 395 -6.05 -12.01 18.75
CA LEU A 395 -5.54 -12.44 20.05
C LEU A 395 -4.10 -12.95 19.96
N ALA A 396 -3.79 -13.69 18.90
CA ALA A 396 -2.54 -14.44 18.77
C ALA A 396 -2.15 -14.68 17.30
N GLY A 397 -0.98 -15.29 17.13
CA GLY A 397 -0.35 -15.59 15.85
C GLY A 397 0.90 -14.74 15.62
N GLU A 398 1.79 -15.20 14.74
CA GLU A 398 3.06 -14.53 14.42
C GLU A 398 3.33 -14.54 12.92
N ASN A 399 4.05 -13.54 12.43
CA ASN A 399 4.48 -13.45 11.03
C ASN A 399 5.66 -14.39 10.76
N ASN A 400 5.40 -15.66 10.46
CA ASN A 400 6.42 -16.65 10.12
C ASN A 400 6.59 -16.83 8.61
N ILE A 401 5.61 -16.41 7.82
CA ILE A 401 5.66 -16.41 6.36
C ILE A 401 5.89 -14.99 5.89
N PHE A 402 7.12 -14.69 5.46
CA PHE A 402 7.49 -13.39 4.92
C PHE A 402 8.52 -13.52 3.80
N ASN A 403 8.47 -12.58 2.86
CA ASN A 403 9.44 -12.44 1.78
C ASN A 403 10.69 -11.70 2.28
N ARG A 404 11.80 -11.93 1.59
CA ARG A 404 13.13 -11.38 1.88
C ARG A 404 13.74 -10.83 0.60
N HIS A 405 14.51 -9.74 0.71
CA HIS A 405 15.30 -9.28 -0.43
C HIS A 405 16.63 -8.65 -0.01
N ASP A 406 17.59 -8.64 -0.93
CA ASP A 406 18.86 -7.93 -0.77
C ASP A 406 18.80 -6.51 -1.38
N THR A 407 19.78 -5.70 -1.03
CA THR A 407 20.04 -4.34 -1.57
C THR A 407 21.49 -4.25 -2.04
N ARG A 408 21.96 -3.07 -2.47
CA ARG A 408 23.35 -2.86 -2.92
C ARG A 408 24.02 -1.69 -2.25
N THR A 409 25.33 -1.82 -2.01
CA THR A 409 26.13 -0.72 -1.47
C THR A 409 26.15 0.45 -2.42
N ARG A 410 25.98 1.66 -1.87
CA ARG A 410 26.10 2.93 -2.58
C ARG A 410 26.95 3.88 -1.77
N THR A 411 27.71 4.71 -2.48
CA THR A 411 28.41 5.83 -1.88
C THR A 411 27.83 7.14 -2.37
N ASN A 412 27.95 8.16 -1.54
CA ASN A 412 27.54 9.51 -1.83
C ASN A 412 28.47 10.51 -1.14
N SER A 413 28.67 11.65 -1.77
CA SER A 413 29.61 12.66 -1.31
C SER A 413 29.03 14.04 -1.54
N ILE A 414 29.39 14.98 -0.67
CA ILE A 414 29.01 16.38 -0.89
C ILE A 414 29.68 16.94 -2.15
N THR A 415 28.99 17.85 -2.81
CA THR A 415 29.60 18.74 -3.81
C THR A 415 29.81 20.11 -3.18
N PRO A 416 31.06 20.52 -2.85
CA PRO A 416 31.33 21.79 -2.19
C PRO A 416 30.73 23.00 -2.92
N GLY A 417 30.02 23.85 -2.19
CA GLY A 417 29.34 25.03 -2.75
C GLY A 417 28.03 24.75 -3.49
N VAL A 418 27.65 23.48 -3.65
CA VAL A 418 26.39 23.04 -4.28
C VAL A 418 25.48 22.36 -3.27
N SER A 419 26.02 21.44 -2.46
CA SER A 419 25.25 20.72 -1.44
C SER A 419 24.86 21.59 -0.25
N THR A 420 23.68 21.32 0.30
CA THR A 420 23.22 21.97 1.54
C THR A 420 24.07 21.51 2.74
N ALA A 421 24.48 20.22 2.78
CA ALA A 421 25.44 19.72 3.75
C ALA A 421 26.85 20.29 3.48
N LYS A 422 27.56 20.70 4.54
CA LYS A 422 28.88 21.37 4.46
C LYS A 422 30.07 20.42 4.65
N SER A 423 29.81 19.16 5.01
CA SER A 423 30.79 18.07 5.07
C SER A 423 30.11 16.72 4.86
N ASN A 424 30.87 15.67 4.57
CA ASN A 424 30.32 14.30 4.52
C ASN A 424 29.81 13.84 5.89
N MET A 425 30.38 14.34 7.00
CA MET A 425 29.83 14.12 8.35
C MET A 425 28.42 14.71 8.49
N GLU A 426 28.19 15.92 7.97
CA GLU A 426 26.85 16.50 7.94
C GLU A 426 25.90 15.74 7.01
N LEU A 427 26.39 15.23 5.88
CA LEU A 427 25.60 14.38 4.96
C LEU A 427 25.21 13.05 5.64
N LEU A 428 26.15 12.39 6.33
CA LEU A 428 25.88 11.21 7.17
C LEU A 428 24.80 11.51 8.21
N ALA A 429 24.91 12.63 8.92
CA ALA A 429 23.91 13.04 9.91
C ALA A 429 22.53 13.27 9.28
N ARG A 430 22.46 13.73 8.02
CA ARG A 430 21.19 13.85 7.28
C ARG A 430 20.59 12.50 6.94
N TYR A 431 21.37 11.51 6.50
CA TYR A 431 20.86 10.16 6.29
C TYR A 431 20.19 9.59 7.55
N TYR A 432 20.78 9.81 8.72
CA TYR A 432 20.19 9.38 10.00
C TYR A 432 19.03 10.24 10.51
N ARG A 433 18.90 11.47 10.01
CA ARG A 433 17.80 12.37 10.39
C ARG A 433 16.55 12.13 9.56
N PHE A 434 16.71 11.70 8.32
CA PHE A 434 15.61 11.60 7.35
C PHE A 434 15.22 10.17 6.98
N LEU A 435 16.16 9.22 6.97
CA LEU A 435 15.94 7.92 6.33
C LEU A 435 16.25 6.72 7.23
N ASN A 436 17.40 6.70 7.91
CA ASN A 436 17.90 5.51 8.60
C ASN A 436 18.02 5.75 10.09
N ILE A 437 18.11 4.67 10.87
CA ILE A 437 18.42 4.74 12.30
C ILE A 437 19.82 4.21 12.59
N VAL A 438 20.50 4.78 13.58
CA VAL A 438 21.73 4.20 14.14
C VAL A 438 21.34 2.91 14.87
N HIS A 439 22.14 1.85 14.74
CA HIS A 439 21.91 0.66 15.53
C HIS A 439 22.23 0.92 17.00
N GLU A 440 21.23 0.79 17.87
CA GLU A 440 21.37 0.90 19.32
C GLU A 440 20.60 -0.23 20.02
N SER A 441 21.02 -0.61 21.22
CA SER A 441 20.35 -1.70 21.96
C SER A 441 18.88 -1.39 22.31
N TYR A 442 18.51 -0.12 22.39
CA TYR A 442 17.15 0.38 22.65
C TYR A 442 16.41 0.84 21.38
N SER A 443 17.10 0.87 20.23
CA SER A 443 16.54 1.19 18.90
C SER A 443 17.32 0.39 17.85
N PRO A 444 17.12 -0.93 17.79
CA PRO A 444 17.96 -1.79 16.95
C PRO A 444 17.61 -1.59 15.49
N ASN A 445 18.57 -1.19 14.67
CA ASN A 445 18.43 -1.24 13.22
C ASN A 445 18.36 -2.71 12.79
N LEU A 446 17.20 -3.14 12.24
CA LEU A 446 16.95 -4.52 11.82
C LEU A 446 17.57 -4.86 10.46
N ASN A 447 18.04 -3.86 9.72
CA ASN A 447 18.53 -4.01 8.36
C ASN A 447 20.06 -3.97 8.33
N ASN A 448 20.76 -3.06 9.01
CA ASN A 448 22.23 -3.14 9.07
C ASN A 448 22.81 -2.49 10.34
N SER A 449 23.72 -3.20 11.01
CA SER A 449 24.50 -2.73 12.18
C SER A 449 25.27 -1.43 11.92
N GLN A 450 25.67 -1.18 10.67
CA GLN A 450 26.40 0.01 10.22
C GLN A 450 25.78 0.56 8.93
N ARG A 451 24.46 0.69 8.92
CA ARG A 451 23.66 1.04 7.74
C ARG A 451 24.23 2.19 6.90
N VAL A 452 24.67 3.26 7.57
CA VAL A 452 25.32 4.40 6.94
C VAL A 452 26.61 4.70 7.69
N ARG A 453 27.73 4.91 7.01
CA ARG A 453 29.01 5.23 7.65
C ARG A 453 29.88 6.09 6.76
N LEU A 454 30.86 6.76 7.35
CA LEU A 454 31.95 7.36 6.59
C LEU A 454 33.00 6.31 6.25
N ILE A 455 33.48 6.36 5.02
CA ILE A 455 34.64 5.60 4.55
C ILE A 455 35.75 6.56 4.13
N ASN A 456 37.00 6.09 4.15
CA ASN A 456 38.19 6.88 3.78
C ASN A 456 38.31 8.22 4.54
N VAL A 457 37.92 8.24 5.82
CA VAL A 457 37.87 9.47 6.63
C VAL A 457 39.20 10.21 6.61
N GLY A 458 39.14 11.51 6.32
CA GLY A 458 40.31 12.38 6.28
C GLY A 458 41.17 12.29 5.01
N THR A 459 40.73 11.58 3.97
CA THR A 459 41.36 11.60 2.63
C THR A 459 40.53 12.41 1.63
N GLU A 460 41.04 12.60 0.41
CA GLU A 460 40.28 13.22 -0.68
C GLU A 460 39.11 12.36 -1.19
N ASP A 461 39.13 11.06 -0.87
CA ASP A 461 38.11 10.06 -1.24
C ASP A 461 37.14 9.78 -0.08
N GLU A 462 37.02 10.69 0.89
CA GLU A 462 36.04 10.54 1.97
C GLU A 462 34.62 10.56 1.38
N GLU A 463 33.82 9.54 1.69
CA GLU A 463 32.44 9.41 1.21
C GLU A 463 31.53 8.88 2.32
N VAL A 464 30.23 9.10 2.16
CA VAL A 464 29.18 8.42 2.93
C VAL A 464 28.82 7.13 2.21
N GLU A 465 29.07 5.99 2.84
CA GLU A 465 28.65 4.67 2.36
C GLU A 465 27.31 4.29 2.99
N ILE A 466 26.34 3.93 2.14
CA ILE A 466 25.11 3.25 2.51
C ILE A 466 25.33 1.77 2.18
N ARG A 467 25.44 0.94 3.22
CA ARG A 467 25.77 -0.48 3.07
C ARG A 467 24.57 -1.26 2.55
N GLU A 468 24.86 -2.25 1.70
CA GLU A 468 23.91 -3.30 1.38
C GLU A 468 23.43 -4.05 2.63
N THR A 469 22.26 -4.66 2.50
CA THR A 469 21.55 -5.34 3.55
C THR A 469 20.53 -6.31 2.96
N THR A 470 20.25 -7.37 3.71
CA THR A 470 19.09 -8.22 3.54
C THR A 470 17.95 -7.70 4.43
N ILE A 471 16.77 -7.51 3.84
CA ILE A 471 15.57 -7.00 4.51
C ILE A 471 14.52 -8.11 4.52
N ASP A 472 13.91 -8.32 5.69
CA ASP A 472 12.74 -9.19 5.85
C ASP A 472 11.51 -8.29 5.85
N LEU A 473 10.55 -8.60 4.99
CA LEU A 473 9.38 -7.76 4.80
C LEU A 473 8.42 -7.86 5.99
N LYS A 474 7.76 -6.73 6.28
CA LYS A 474 6.71 -6.65 7.30
C LYS A 474 5.37 -6.97 6.64
N LYS A 475 4.33 -7.19 7.44
CA LYS A 475 2.95 -7.22 6.96
C LYS A 475 2.21 -5.96 7.42
N LEU A 476 1.29 -5.47 6.60
CA LEU A 476 0.26 -4.52 7.05
C LEU A 476 -1.04 -5.30 7.22
N VAL A 477 -1.36 -5.64 8.47
CA VAL A 477 -2.61 -6.33 8.80
C VAL A 477 -3.70 -5.30 9.07
N SER A 478 -4.83 -5.46 8.39
CA SER A 478 -5.98 -4.55 8.49
C SER A 478 -7.20 -5.31 9.00
N LEU A 479 -7.86 -4.75 10.00
CA LEU A 479 -9.20 -5.12 10.45
C LEU A 479 -10.17 -4.07 9.94
N SER A 480 -10.83 -4.33 8.82
CA SER A 480 -11.71 -3.39 8.13
C SER A 480 -13.17 -3.76 8.32
N TRP A 481 -14.05 -2.78 8.42
CA TRP A 481 -15.48 -3.02 8.61
C TRP A 481 -16.29 -2.58 7.40
N THR A 482 -17.29 -3.39 7.03
CA THR A 482 -18.40 -3.00 6.18
C THR A 482 -19.73 -3.25 6.91
N GLY A 483 -20.78 -2.57 6.46
CA GLY A 483 -22.10 -2.66 7.09
C GLY A 483 -22.70 -4.08 7.07
N LYS A 484 -23.50 -4.37 8.08
CA LYS A 484 -24.34 -5.57 8.18
C LYS A 484 -25.09 -5.90 6.89
N THR A 485 -25.13 -7.18 6.52
CA THR A 485 -25.95 -7.67 5.38
C THR A 485 -27.24 -8.34 5.88
N ALA A 486 -28.11 -8.77 4.95
CA ALA A 486 -29.35 -9.45 5.29
C ALA A 486 -29.13 -10.79 6.04
N ASP A 487 -27.99 -11.44 5.79
CA ASP A 487 -27.68 -12.78 6.30
C ASP A 487 -26.77 -12.75 7.55
N THR A 488 -26.31 -11.58 7.97
CA THR A 488 -25.48 -11.42 9.17
C THR A 488 -26.28 -10.86 10.33
N LEU A 489 -25.77 -11.02 11.55
CA LEU A 489 -26.31 -10.46 12.79
C LEU A 489 -25.52 -9.22 13.24
N SER A 490 -24.24 -9.12 12.84
CA SER A 490 -23.32 -7.99 13.06
C SER A 490 -22.94 -7.32 11.72
N ASP A 491 -22.19 -6.22 11.81
CA ASP A 491 -21.34 -5.74 10.73
C ASP A 491 -20.32 -6.81 10.31
N VAL A 492 -19.81 -6.67 9.10
CA VAL A 492 -18.86 -7.60 8.49
C VAL A 492 -17.44 -7.10 8.74
N LEU A 493 -16.65 -7.91 9.45
CA LEU A 493 -15.22 -7.72 9.60
C LEU A 493 -14.48 -8.34 8.42
N ILE A 494 -13.53 -7.62 7.85
CA ILE A 494 -12.60 -8.09 6.85
C ILE A 494 -11.20 -8.10 7.48
N VAL A 495 -10.62 -9.29 7.58
CA VAL A 495 -9.22 -9.47 7.98
C VAL A 495 -8.39 -9.57 6.69
N SER A 496 -7.38 -8.72 6.53
CA SER A 496 -6.52 -8.70 5.35
C SER A 496 -5.06 -8.43 5.70
N GLY A 497 -4.14 -8.91 4.85
CA GLY A 497 -2.70 -8.66 4.91
C GLY A 497 -1.89 -9.76 5.60
N ILE A 498 -2.54 -10.85 6.04
CA ILE A 498 -1.86 -12.02 6.61
C ILE A 498 -1.35 -12.92 5.47
N GLN A 499 -2.14 -13.11 4.41
CA GLN A 499 -1.80 -13.90 3.22
C GLN A 499 -1.22 -13.07 2.07
N GLY A 500 -0.38 -12.09 2.38
CA GLY A 500 0.22 -11.20 1.37
C GLY A 500 1.61 -11.62 0.88
N GLN A 501 2.19 -12.70 1.42
CA GLN A 501 3.58 -13.10 1.17
C GLN A 501 3.72 -14.62 1.22
N ASP A 502 4.75 -15.14 0.55
CA ASP A 502 4.90 -16.56 0.16
C ASP A 502 6.29 -17.14 0.55
N GLY A 503 7.08 -16.41 1.35
CA GLY A 503 8.37 -16.90 1.82
C GLY A 503 9.49 -16.81 0.77
N THR A 504 9.39 -15.90 -0.19
CA THR A 504 10.37 -15.78 -1.28
C THR A 504 11.65 -15.06 -0.83
N TYR A 505 12.77 -15.31 -1.52
CA TYR A 505 14.01 -14.54 -1.34
C TYR A 505 14.64 -14.19 -2.69
N ILE A 506 14.93 -12.91 -2.91
CA ILE A 506 15.63 -12.44 -4.12
C ILE A 506 16.86 -11.59 -3.79
N SER A 507 17.86 -11.63 -4.66
CA SER A 507 18.95 -10.66 -4.65
C SER A 507 18.43 -9.26 -5.03
N ALA A 508 19.29 -8.24 -4.89
CA ALA A 508 18.96 -6.87 -5.27
C ALA A 508 18.58 -6.67 -6.75
N ARG A 509 18.84 -7.66 -7.62
CA ARG A 509 18.49 -7.61 -9.06
C ARG A 509 17.46 -8.66 -9.46
N GLY A 510 16.77 -9.27 -8.50
CA GLY A 510 15.74 -10.27 -8.77
C GLY A 510 16.24 -11.70 -8.97
N VAL A 511 17.54 -11.97 -8.80
CA VAL A 511 18.05 -13.35 -8.87
C VAL A 511 17.46 -14.15 -7.70
N PRO A 512 16.78 -15.28 -7.94
CA PRO A 512 16.20 -16.10 -6.87
C PRO A 512 17.26 -16.63 -5.91
N LYS A 513 16.90 -16.67 -4.62
CA LYS A 513 17.65 -17.23 -3.50
C LYS A 513 16.70 -18.11 -2.67
N ASP A 514 17.26 -18.92 -1.78
CA ASP A 514 16.46 -19.80 -0.93
C ASP A 514 16.45 -19.28 0.52
N ILE A 515 15.29 -18.81 1.00
CA ILE A 515 15.16 -18.27 2.35
C ILE A 515 15.45 -19.30 3.45
N THR A 516 15.33 -20.60 3.14
CA THR A 516 15.47 -21.71 4.08
C THR A 516 16.89 -22.23 4.19
N THR A 517 17.78 -21.85 3.27
CA THR A 517 19.19 -22.28 3.28
C THR A 517 20.20 -21.13 3.16
N ASP A 518 19.86 -20.04 2.48
CA ASP A 518 20.77 -18.91 2.27
C ASP A 518 20.83 -17.97 3.47
N THR A 519 22.05 -17.58 3.84
CA THR A 519 22.29 -16.53 4.82
C THR A 519 22.22 -15.14 4.16
N GLY A 520 21.66 -14.17 4.88
CA GLY A 520 21.64 -12.76 4.47
C GLY A 520 23.02 -12.09 4.43
N LEU A 521 23.06 -10.86 3.94
CA LEU A 521 24.24 -10.01 3.82
C LEU A 521 24.80 -9.62 5.19
N THR A 522 26.11 -9.42 5.28
CA THR A 522 26.83 -9.03 6.49
C THR A 522 26.22 -7.80 7.17
N GLY A 523 26.03 -7.87 8.49
CA GLY A 523 25.45 -6.80 9.31
C GLY A 523 23.93 -6.81 9.40
N SER A 524 23.24 -7.66 8.65
CA SER A 524 21.77 -7.65 8.55
C SER A 524 21.02 -8.43 9.63
N ARG A 525 21.72 -9.10 10.55
CA ARG A 525 21.08 -9.88 11.62
C ARG A 525 20.17 -9.05 12.51
N GLY A 526 20.45 -7.76 12.65
CA GLY A 526 19.65 -6.83 13.46
C GLY A 526 20.00 -6.81 14.95
N ASP A 527 20.99 -7.60 15.40
CA ASP A 527 21.48 -7.64 16.79
C ASP A 527 22.77 -6.83 17.01
N GLY A 528 23.14 -6.01 16.02
CA GLY A 528 24.35 -5.18 16.04
C GLY A 528 25.63 -5.92 15.64
N SER A 529 25.56 -7.24 15.42
CA SER A 529 26.68 -8.01 14.90
C SER A 529 26.81 -7.87 13.38
N GLU A 530 28.00 -8.14 12.86
CA GLU A 530 28.25 -8.23 11.41
C GLU A 530 27.74 -9.54 10.79
N ASN A 531 26.93 -10.33 11.50
CA ASN A 531 26.32 -11.53 10.95
C ASN A 531 25.19 -11.18 9.98
N GLY A 532 24.92 -12.06 9.02
CA GLY A 532 23.73 -11.99 8.18
C GLY A 532 22.48 -12.55 8.88
N LYS A 533 21.30 -12.22 8.33
CA LYS A 533 20.05 -12.89 8.74
C LYS A 533 20.16 -14.40 8.49
N PRO A 534 19.83 -15.24 9.48
CA PRO A 534 19.91 -16.69 9.31
C PRO A 534 18.83 -17.19 8.34
N PRO A 535 18.99 -18.41 7.81
CA PRO A 535 17.91 -19.11 7.13
C PRO A 535 16.69 -19.30 8.04
N VAL A 536 15.50 -19.36 7.45
CA VAL A 536 14.21 -19.41 8.16
C VAL A 536 13.53 -20.76 7.96
N THR A 537 12.74 -21.19 8.95
CA THR A 537 11.87 -22.37 8.81
C THR A 537 10.47 -21.90 8.46
N LEU A 538 10.06 -22.11 7.20
CA LEU A 538 8.69 -21.81 6.79
C LEU A 538 7.71 -22.89 7.32
N PRO A 539 6.47 -22.52 7.67
CA PRO A 539 5.43 -23.48 8.05
C PRO A 539 5.17 -24.51 6.94
N ALA A 540 5.26 -25.80 7.27
CA ALA A 540 5.16 -26.88 6.29
C ALA A 540 3.77 -26.93 5.62
N GLY A 541 3.77 -27.01 4.27
CA GLY A 541 2.56 -27.15 3.47
C GLY A 541 1.62 -25.94 3.52
N LYS A 542 2.15 -24.74 3.79
CA LYS A 542 1.39 -23.49 3.78
C LYS A 542 1.75 -22.55 2.63
N VAL A 543 3.00 -22.61 2.14
CA VAL A 543 3.53 -21.74 1.09
C VAL A 543 4.42 -22.50 0.11
N ASN A 544 4.53 -21.97 -1.12
CA ASN A 544 5.29 -22.58 -2.22
C ASN A 544 6.59 -21.81 -2.57
N SER A 545 6.73 -20.58 -2.10
CA SER A 545 7.90 -19.70 -2.32
C SER A 545 8.22 -19.45 -3.79
N ASN A 546 7.18 -19.22 -4.58
CA ASN A 546 7.20 -18.98 -6.03
C ASN A 546 6.59 -17.63 -6.48
N TRP A 547 6.14 -16.79 -5.55
CA TRP A 547 5.44 -15.50 -5.76
C TRP A 547 3.95 -15.57 -6.14
N VAL A 548 3.35 -16.75 -6.13
CA VAL A 548 1.97 -16.96 -6.59
C VAL A 548 1.03 -17.10 -5.40
N LEU A 549 0.46 -15.99 -4.92
CA LEU A 549 -0.41 -16.00 -3.73
C LEU A 549 -1.71 -16.80 -3.89
N GLU A 550 -2.07 -17.20 -5.10
CA GLU A 550 -3.28 -17.97 -5.40
C GLU A 550 -3.10 -19.48 -5.20
N ASP A 551 -1.86 -19.99 -5.18
CA ASP A 551 -1.59 -21.42 -4.93
C ASP A 551 -1.29 -21.74 -3.46
N ASP A 552 -1.28 -20.70 -2.61
CA ASP A 552 -1.17 -20.79 -1.16
C ASP A 552 -2.56 -20.96 -0.52
N GLU A 553 -2.98 -22.21 -0.29
CA GLU A 553 -4.29 -22.50 0.34
C GLU A 553 -4.42 -21.94 1.77
N ARG A 554 -3.30 -21.67 2.47
CA ARG A 554 -3.26 -21.34 3.91
C ARG A 554 -2.24 -20.26 4.25
N THR A 555 -2.17 -19.89 5.52
CA THR A 555 -1.30 -18.82 6.04
C THR A 555 -0.80 -19.08 7.44
N ASP A 556 -0.10 -18.11 8.02
CA ASP A 556 0.23 -18.13 9.44
C ASP A 556 -1.04 -18.37 10.27
N ASP A 557 -0.98 -19.27 11.25
CA ASP A 557 -2.12 -19.45 12.15
C ASP A 557 -2.27 -18.21 13.03
N TYR A 558 -3.51 -17.74 13.18
CA TYR A 558 -3.86 -16.62 14.03
C TYR A 558 -5.16 -16.88 14.77
N ALA A 559 -5.44 -16.04 15.77
CA ALA A 559 -6.67 -16.12 16.53
C ALA A 559 -7.44 -14.81 16.45
N LEU A 560 -8.70 -14.88 16.05
CA LEU A 560 -9.65 -13.77 16.00
C LEU A 560 -10.57 -13.85 17.21
N GLU A 561 -10.80 -12.72 17.87
CA GLU A 561 -11.87 -12.54 18.86
C GLU A 561 -12.90 -11.54 18.34
N PHE A 562 -14.18 -11.86 18.48
CA PHE A 562 -15.32 -11.06 18.10
C PHE A 562 -16.22 -10.85 19.32
N VAL A 563 -16.51 -9.61 19.67
CA VAL A 563 -17.36 -9.27 20.82
C VAL A 563 -18.81 -9.59 20.49
N LEU A 564 -19.50 -10.30 21.39
CA LEU A 564 -20.92 -10.60 21.25
C LEU A 564 -21.75 -9.41 21.78
N PRO A 565 -22.60 -8.78 20.94
CA PRO A 565 -23.52 -7.75 21.39
C PRO A 565 -24.45 -8.26 22.51
N GLU A 566 -24.69 -7.44 23.53
CA GLU A 566 -25.49 -7.81 24.72
C GLU A 566 -26.93 -8.25 24.40
N ASN A 567 -27.46 -7.83 23.25
CA ASN A 567 -28.81 -8.15 22.80
C ASN A 567 -28.91 -9.48 22.03
N LEU A 568 -27.80 -10.18 21.78
CA LEU A 568 -27.80 -11.48 21.11
C LEU A 568 -27.67 -12.63 22.12
N ASP A 569 -28.44 -13.69 21.93
CA ASP A 569 -28.35 -14.91 22.75
C ASP A 569 -27.14 -15.75 22.31
N PRO A 570 -26.11 -15.95 23.17
CA PRO A 570 -24.92 -16.73 22.85
C PRO A 570 -25.21 -18.16 22.37
N ALA A 571 -26.36 -18.74 22.77
CA ALA A 571 -26.75 -20.08 22.36
C ALA A 571 -27.25 -20.15 20.90
N SER A 572 -27.65 -19.02 20.31
CA SER A 572 -28.25 -18.93 18.97
C SER A 572 -27.32 -18.37 17.90
N VAL A 573 -26.10 -17.97 18.28
CA VAL A 573 -25.15 -17.25 17.43
C VAL A 573 -23.84 -18.03 17.30
N THR A 574 -23.21 -17.90 16.15
CA THR A 574 -21.85 -18.37 15.88
C THR A 574 -21.07 -17.36 15.04
N LEU A 575 -19.75 -17.53 14.95
CA LEU A 575 -18.93 -16.78 14.01
C LEU A 575 -19.01 -17.46 12.63
N GLY A 576 -19.47 -16.70 11.65
CA GLY A 576 -19.51 -17.08 10.25
C GLY A 576 -18.33 -16.53 9.46
N ARG A 577 -17.96 -17.24 8.40
CA ARG A 577 -17.07 -16.78 7.34
C ARG A 577 -17.84 -16.77 6.02
N TYR A 578 -17.59 -15.76 5.21
CA TYR A 578 -18.15 -15.72 3.86
C TYR A 578 -17.38 -16.68 2.94
N ASP A 579 -18.10 -17.62 2.33
CA ASP A 579 -17.60 -18.49 1.29
C ASP A 579 -17.96 -17.91 -0.09
N ALA A 580 -16.95 -17.46 -0.81
CA ALA A 580 -17.11 -16.88 -2.14
C ALA A 580 -17.55 -17.90 -3.21
N ALA A 581 -17.28 -19.21 -3.01
CA ALA A 581 -17.64 -20.23 -3.99
C ALA A 581 -19.13 -20.59 -3.93
N SER A 582 -19.71 -20.60 -2.73
CA SER A 582 -21.14 -20.83 -2.51
C SER A 582 -21.95 -19.54 -2.38
N GLU A 583 -21.29 -18.37 -2.38
CA GLU A 583 -21.88 -17.05 -2.14
C GLU A 583 -22.72 -17.02 -0.85
N SER A 584 -22.21 -17.67 0.21
CA SER A 584 -22.98 -17.86 1.43
C SER A 584 -22.13 -17.73 2.69
N TRP A 585 -22.79 -17.40 3.81
CA TRP A 585 -22.15 -17.42 5.12
C TRP A 585 -22.20 -18.82 5.70
N VAL A 586 -21.04 -19.34 6.09
CA VAL A 586 -20.89 -20.65 6.71
C VAL A 586 -20.25 -20.52 8.09
N PRO A 587 -20.59 -21.35 9.08
CA PRO A 587 -19.89 -21.38 10.36
C PRO A 587 -18.39 -21.59 10.17
N VAL A 588 -17.55 -20.87 10.93
CA VAL A 588 -16.08 -21.07 10.92
C VAL A 588 -15.70 -22.47 11.42
N ALA A 589 -16.53 -23.06 12.27
CA ALA A 589 -16.31 -24.36 12.89
C ALA A 589 -17.59 -25.19 12.81
N ASP A 590 -17.44 -26.50 12.57
CA ASP A 590 -18.52 -27.46 12.82
C ASP A 590 -18.83 -27.52 14.32
N ASP A 591 -20.08 -27.86 14.67
CA ASP A 591 -20.52 -27.98 16.08
C ASP A 591 -19.65 -28.91 16.93
N ALA A 592 -19.08 -29.96 16.33
CA ALA A 592 -18.17 -30.89 17.01
C ALA A 592 -16.80 -30.28 17.34
N CYS A 593 -16.45 -29.17 16.71
CA CYS A 593 -15.19 -28.45 16.83
C CYS A 593 -15.31 -27.15 17.64
N VAL A 594 -16.41 -27.02 18.38
CA VAL A 594 -16.68 -25.89 19.27
C VAL A 594 -16.18 -26.17 20.68
N SER A 595 -15.28 -25.32 21.18
CA SER A 595 -14.82 -25.38 22.58
C SER A 595 -15.69 -24.51 23.48
N ALA A 596 -15.83 -24.91 24.75
CA ALA A 596 -16.41 -24.10 25.81
C ALA A 596 -15.33 -23.50 26.73
N LEU A 597 -14.06 -23.52 26.34
CA LEU A 597 -12.95 -22.97 27.11
C LEU A 597 -12.61 -21.52 26.69
N PRO A 598 -12.13 -20.67 27.62
CA PRO A 598 -11.60 -19.35 27.25
C PRO A 598 -10.32 -19.51 26.41
N TRP A 599 -10.01 -18.52 25.58
CA TRP A 599 -8.79 -18.53 24.77
C TRP A 599 -7.52 -18.73 25.62
N ASP A 600 -6.63 -19.59 25.13
CA ASP A 600 -5.27 -19.78 25.62
C ASP A 600 -4.33 -19.84 24.40
N ASP A 601 -3.17 -19.18 24.46
CA ASP A 601 -2.25 -19.10 23.31
C ASP A 601 -1.74 -20.48 22.85
N SER A 602 -1.77 -21.50 23.72
CA SER A 602 -1.43 -22.88 23.33
C SER A 602 -2.39 -23.46 22.28
N PHE A 603 -3.59 -22.88 22.13
CA PHE A 603 -4.61 -23.31 21.18
C PHE A 603 -4.25 -23.06 19.72
N LEU A 604 -3.24 -22.24 19.44
CA LEU A 604 -2.65 -22.17 18.09
C LEU A 604 -2.04 -23.51 17.66
N SER A 605 -1.37 -24.21 18.60
CA SER A 605 -0.64 -25.45 18.33
C SER A 605 -1.37 -26.72 18.76
N THR A 606 -2.25 -26.65 19.76
CA THR A 606 -2.88 -27.82 20.38
C THR A 606 -4.35 -27.54 20.62
N PRO A 607 -5.28 -28.37 20.13
CA PRO A 607 -6.70 -28.13 20.38
C PRO A 607 -7.04 -28.11 21.89
N PRO A 608 -8.06 -27.33 22.29
CA PRO A 608 -8.65 -27.38 23.62
C PRO A 608 -8.99 -28.81 24.05
N ALA A 609 -8.84 -29.10 25.34
CA ALA A 609 -9.02 -30.45 25.86
C ALA A 609 -10.47 -30.98 25.78
N ASP A 610 -11.44 -30.11 25.54
CA ASP A 610 -12.87 -30.44 25.38
C ASP A 610 -13.30 -30.64 23.93
N VAL A 611 -12.37 -30.52 22.97
CA VAL A 611 -12.62 -30.70 21.53
C VAL A 611 -11.85 -31.92 21.01
N ASP A 612 -12.40 -32.61 20.01
CA ASP A 612 -11.71 -33.72 19.34
C ASP A 612 -10.37 -33.26 18.74
N PRO A 613 -9.26 -34.00 18.93
CA PRO A 613 -7.98 -33.70 18.28
C PRO A 613 -8.05 -33.55 16.75
N GLY A 614 -9.04 -34.17 16.09
CA GLY A 614 -9.32 -34.01 14.66
C GLY A 614 -9.76 -32.60 14.25
N CYS A 615 -10.18 -31.75 15.19
CA CYS A 615 -10.59 -30.37 14.97
C CYS A 615 -9.43 -29.36 14.97
N ALA A 616 -8.17 -29.81 14.93
CA ALA A 616 -6.99 -28.94 15.06
C ALA A 616 -6.92 -27.77 14.06
N SER A 617 -7.70 -27.80 12.98
CA SER A 617 -7.80 -26.75 11.96
C SER A 617 -9.01 -25.80 12.12
N SER A 618 -10.00 -26.09 12.98
CA SER A 618 -11.33 -25.45 12.91
C SER A 618 -11.81 -24.82 14.21
N LEU A 619 -10.93 -24.53 15.17
CA LEU A 619 -11.38 -24.25 16.54
C LEU A 619 -12.00 -22.86 16.69
N SER A 620 -13.29 -22.79 16.99
CA SER A 620 -13.95 -21.54 17.40
C SER A 620 -15.07 -21.78 18.41
N VAL A 621 -15.46 -20.72 19.13
CA VAL A 621 -16.75 -20.48 19.83
C VAL A 621 -16.74 -20.62 21.38
N VAL A 622 -17.83 -20.16 22.01
CA VAL A 622 -17.88 -19.42 23.29
C VAL A 622 -18.37 -20.17 24.50
N THR A 623 -17.72 -19.79 25.60
CA THR A 623 -18.06 -19.98 27.00
C THR A 623 -19.40 -19.35 27.39
N THR A 624 -20.30 -20.14 27.97
CA THR A 624 -21.52 -19.62 28.60
C THR A 624 -21.19 -18.62 29.72
N GLY A 625 -21.57 -17.35 29.57
CA GLY A 625 -21.37 -16.27 30.56
C GLY A 625 -20.24 -15.28 30.25
N THR A 626 -19.63 -15.33 29.07
CA THR A 626 -18.63 -14.35 28.61
C THR A 626 -19.13 -13.57 27.39
N ALA A 627 -18.52 -12.42 27.13
CA ALA A 627 -18.98 -11.44 26.14
C ALA A 627 -18.32 -11.54 24.76
N HIS A 628 -17.59 -12.63 24.44
CA HIS A 628 -16.76 -12.68 23.22
C HIS A 628 -16.62 -14.09 22.65
N LEU A 629 -16.63 -14.24 21.32
CA LEU A 629 -16.24 -15.43 20.56
C LEU A 629 -14.79 -15.37 20.11
N TRP A 630 -14.09 -16.51 20.14
CA TRP A 630 -12.76 -16.63 19.57
C TRP A 630 -12.71 -17.75 18.53
N ALA A 631 -11.81 -17.61 17.57
CA ALA A 631 -11.60 -18.51 16.45
C ALA A 631 -10.11 -18.61 16.10
N LYS A 632 -9.57 -19.83 15.97
CA LYS A 632 -8.30 -20.08 15.29
C LYS A 632 -8.57 -20.13 13.79
N LEU A 633 -7.77 -19.39 13.04
CA LEU A 633 -7.89 -19.23 11.60
C LEU A 633 -6.51 -19.42 10.95
N ASP A 634 -6.51 -19.93 9.73
CA ASP A 634 -5.31 -20.13 8.91
C ASP A 634 -5.46 -19.50 7.51
N THR A 635 -6.47 -18.65 7.35
CA THR A 635 -6.78 -17.96 6.11
C THR A 635 -7.45 -16.61 6.44
N GLU A 636 -7.20 -15.60 5.62
CA GLU A 636 -7.84 -14.29 5.75
C GLU A 636 -9.24 -14.29 5.09
N GLY A 637 -10.03 -13.24 5.28
CA GLY A 637 -11.38 -13.19 4.70
C GLY A 637 -12.38 -12.31 5.44
N ARG A 638 -13.66 -12.51 5.11
CA ARG A 638 -14.81 -11.78 5.68
C ARG A 638 -15.48 -12.62 6.77
N PHE A 639 -15.73 -12.02 7.92
CA PHE A 639 -16.24 -12.65 9.14
C PHE A 639 -17.39 -11.83 9.72
N ALA A 640 -18.41 -12.49 10.25
CA ALA A 640 -19.53 -11.82 10.91
C ALA A 640 -20.21 -12.78 11.88
N LEU A 641 -21.00 -12.24 12.81
CA LEU A 641 -21.92 -13.05 13.60
C LEU A 641 -23.08 -13.52 12.73
N ILE A 642 -23.43 -14.79 12.78
CA ILE A 642 -24.56 -15.38 12.05
C ILE A 642 -25.42 -16.23 12.99
N SER A 643 -26.65 -16.51 12.57
CA SER A 643 -27.49 -17.49 13.25
C SER A 643 -26.89 -18.90 13.10
N ARG A 644 -27.00 -19.71 14.16
CA ARG A 644 -26.65 -21.14 14.11
C ARG A 644 -27.64 -21.96 13.27
#